data_AF-A0A8B8FME3-F1
#
_entry.id   AF-A0A8B8FME3-F1
#
_cell.length_a   1.000
_cell.length_b   1.000
_cell.length_c   1.000
_cell.angle_alpha   90.00
_cell.angle_beta   90.00
_cell.angle_gamma   90.00
#
_symmetry.space_group_name_H-M   'P 1'
#
loop_
_entity.id
_entity.type
_entity.pdbx_description
1 polymer ?
#
loop_
_entity_poly.entity_id
_entity_poly.type
_entity_poly.pdbx_seq_one_letter_code
_entity_poly.pdbx_strand_id
1 'polypeptide(L)'
;MIYWRNDPMLRLPGPVILSTLFRLSHLIRELWNEELTKDDQTTINPNIFYLESYNFFGIERVGGLFSYLKPKYQEVIKSKLGNPLNNQSLHQSETDAEDEIIEINSTAGLITILTRIIGNAEDRNANNYSHATISDRVFSFDNLPTDKLHILSLLLNNVICLYYIAGHKQLVDYMSFKDRLTELSINYALVDYELKFSNENIENQEYLEETLMGYENKIHLTSRHIGWLMSMVFVDANKNILEWILTIISYTIKYCSEYENQLFRFVPEFYIDNLMGLVFLLPDYTKPFQKFENIILDKKWLATLVAETQLQILGDNRIIHPKSKESTVQGIIMYLTNSSGIEMIQDISEKSRLRAIQSILKSDEWNMWNKTSIILMLIWHGSGFAFRYTRLPHLEDQNISDNGTGTIEEIIFTHFAVERPPMIVLQNDVRTIVTNDKEMASQFINNSLKYLNGSFSDFIILFNEIKDINKNDGVPLSPEEFNKLRMCSHRFVLTVTLLRVIEMMVNFDRSLIMDQEGSLNRVFQLICQILNRIHTSSSTFQKILKSSLPFVECIHKFTILMATMGVLLSILGDEIHENVTEDFTSNGSNKISSIPDITDVFISDPNFNLSSLDFIILPESENEEKFALNSYKKHLTEEELNKIAVLYQHLDWYMKRHKSMASSINEDDLCVICYSKKNSVMLKPCEHQCCKLCADHHILYSKVCFYCKTRIEQIVDCNTLAVLSDFGKELPPL
;
A
#
# COMPACT_ATOMS: atom_id res chain seq x y z
N MET A 1 -22.26 23.13 23.03
CA MET A 1 -20.89 22.62 22.85
C MET A 1 -20.61 21.61 23.95
N ILE A 2 -20.35 20.35 23.58
CA ILE A 2 -20.08 19.24 24.52
C ILE A 2 -18.58 19.24 24.79
N TYR A 3 -18.14 19.28 26.06
CA TYR A 3 -16.72 19.18 26.44
C TYR A 3 -16.28 17.71 26.38
N TRP A 4 -15.36 17.36 25.45
CA TRP A 4 -14.90 15.99 25.22
C TRP A 4 -13.58 15.63 25.92
N ARG A 5 -12.88 16.61 26.50
CA ARG A 5 -11.50 16.43 27.01
C ARG A 5 -11.40 15.79 28.39
N ASN A 6 -12.47 15.80 29.19
CA ASN A 6 -12.46 15.29 30.57
C ASN A 6 -13.38 14.09 30.80
N ASP A 7 -13.47 13.16 29.84
CA ASP A 7 -13.73 11.76 30.21
C ASP A 7 -15.12 11.39 30.85
N PRO A 8 -16.27 12.09 30.66
CA PRO A 8 -17.57 11.53 31.07
C PRO A 8 -18.30 10.82 29.92
N MET A 9 -18.10 11.23 28.65
CA MET A 9 -18.77 10.61 27.48
C MET A 9 -18.16 9.25 27.15
N LEU A 10 -16.85 9.06 27.27
CA LEU A 10 -16.23 7.72 27.15
C LEU A 10 -16.67 6.77 28.29
N ARG A 11 -17.17 7.32 29.41
CA ARG A 11 -17.79 6.55 30.51
C ARG A 11 -19.28 6.29 30.33
N LEU A 12 -19.93 6.94 29.35
CA LEU A 12 -21.33 6.63 29.07
C LEU A 12 -21.43 5.23 28.45
N PRO A 13 -22.46 4.46 28.81
CA PRO A 13 -22.72 3.19 28.17
C PRO A 13 -22.85 3.38 26.66
N GLY A 14 -22.20 2.52 25.87
CA GLY A 14 -22.22 2.60 24.41
C GLY A 14 -23.61 2.79 23.77
N PRO A 15 -24.68 2.13 24.26
CA PRO A 15 -26.03 2.34 23.73
C PRO A 15 -26.51 3.79 23.83
N VAL A 16 -26.11 4.51 24.89
CA VAL A 16 -26.52 5.90 25.12
C VAL A 16 -25.85 6.83 24.12
N ILE A 17 -24.57 6.61 23.84
CA ILE A 17 -23.81 7.41 22.88
C ILE A 17 -24.36 7.21 21.48
N LEU A 18 -24.57 5.97 21.03
CA LEU A 18 -25.13 5.68 19.71
C LEU A 18 -26.54 6.24 19.55
N SER A 19 -27.39 6.09 20.57
CA SER A 19 -28.74 6.68 20.57
C SER A 19 -28.67 8.20 20.43
N THR A 20 -27.76 8.86 21.15
CA THR A 20 -27.55 10.30 21.07
C THR A 20 -27.07 10.71 19.68
N LEU A 21 -26.08 9.99 19.13
CA LEU A 21 -25.55 10.22 17.79
C LEU A 21 -26.66 10.14 16.74
N PHE A 22 -27.42 9.05 16.70
CA PHE A 22 -28.46 8.87 15.67
C PHE A 22 -29.60 9.86 15.83
N ARG A 23 -30.08 10.12 17.05
CA ARG A 23 -31.16 11.11 17.29
C ARG A 23 -30.75 12.51 16.86
N LEU A 24 -29.55 12.95 17.23
CA LEU A 24 -29.02 14.24 16.80
C LEU A 24 -28.84 14.29 15.28
N SER A 25 -28.36 13.21 14.68
CA SER A 25 -28.15 13.14 13.22
C SER A 25 -29.47 13.21 12.46
N HIS A 26 -30.52 12.52 12.92
CA HIS A 26 -31.86 12.60 12.32
C HIS A 26 -32.42 14.02 12.41
N LEU A 27 -32.39 14.63 13.61
CA LEU A 27 -32.86 16.00 13.81
C LEU A 27 -32.10 17.01 12.93
N ILE A 28 -30.77 16.92 12.89
CA ILE A 28 -29.95 17.82 12.08
C ILE A 28 -30.22 17.59 10.60
N ARG A 29 -30.43 16.35 10.14
CA ARG A 29 -30.78 16.07 8.74
C ARG A 29 -32.13 16.67 8.35
N GLU A 30 -33.13 16.59 9.21
CA GLU A 30 -34.44 17.23 8.98
C GLU A 30 -34.28 18.75 8.86
N LEU A 31 -33.63 19.39 9.85
CA LEU A 31 -33.35 20.83 9.82
C LEU A 31 -32.53 21.24 8.60
N TRP A 32 -31.54 20.43 8.23
CA TRP A 32 -30.68 20.67 7.06
C TRP A 32 -31.47 20.67 5.76
N ASN A 33 -32.46 19.78 5.62
CA ASN A 33 -33.31 19.70 4.44
C ASN A 33 -34.38 20.80 4.40
N GLU A 34 -34.87 21.24 5.57
CA GLU A 34 -35.89 22.30 5.67
C GLU A 34 -35.31 23.70 5.47
N GLU A 35 -34.12 23.97 6.01
CA GLU A 35 -33.57 25.33 6.10
C GLU A 35 -32.61 25.69 4.96
N LEU A 36 -32.02 24.72 4.26
CA LEU A 36 -31.04 24.94 3.20
C LEU A 36 -31.56 24.62 1.81
N THR A 37 -31.05 25.34 0.81
CA THR A 37 -31.34 25.06 -0.60
C THR A 37 -30.59 23.82 -1.09
N LYS A 38 -31.05 23.19 -2.19
CA LYS A 38 -30.45 21.94 -2.70
C LYS A 38 -28.95 22.03 -2.99
N ASP A 39 -28.45 23.21 -3.38
CA ASP A 39 -27.03 23.40 -3.67
C ASP A 39 -26.19 23.48 -2.37
N ASP A 40 -26.72 24.17 -1.36
CA ASP A 40 -26.09 24.30 -0.03
C ASP A 40 -26.12 23.01 0.79
N GLN A 41 -26.98 22.05 0.41
CA GLN A 41 -27.23 20.84 1.18
C GLN A 41 -26.07 19.82 1.16
N THR A 42 -25.04 20.02 0.34
CA THR A 42 -24.09 18.95 0.02
C THR A 42 -22.73 19.09 0.69
N THR A 43 -22.37 20.27 1.21
CA THR A 43 -21.03 20.54 1.76
C THR A 43 -21.07 21.29 3.08
N ILE A 44 -20.12 21.00 3.95
CA ILE A 44 -19.87 21.80 5.16
C ILE A 44 -19.11 23.06 4.78
N ASN A 45 -19.53 24.21 5.33
CA ASN A 45 -18.86 25.49 5.09
C ASN A 45 -17.41 25.45 5.60
N PRO A 46 -16.39 25.58 4.72
CA PRO A 46 -14.99 25.43 5.12
C PRO A 46 -14.47 26.49 6.09
N ASN A 47 -15.18 27.62 6.25
CA ASN A 47 -14.86 28.67 7.22
C ASN A 47 -14.65 28.11 8.63
N ILE A 48 -15.37 27.05 9.00
CA ILE A 48 -15.27 26.47 10.34
C ILE A 48 -13.90 25.83 10.61
N PHE A 49 -13.13 25.47 9.57
CA PHE A 49 -11.89 24.71 9.71
C PHE A 49 -10.68 25.55 10.13
N TYR A 50 -10.67 26.83 9.74
CA TYR A 50 -9.55 27.74 9.98
C TYR A 50 -9.82 28.84 11.02
N LEU A 51 -11.08 29.02 11.45
CA LEU A 51 -11.43 29.97 12.51
C LEU A 51 -11.03 29.46 13.90
N GLU A 52 -10.37 30.30 14.70
CA GLU A 52 -9.89 29.97 16.06
C GLU A 52 -11.03 29.77 17.07
N SER A 53 -12.19 30.36 16.83
CA SER A 53 -13.39 30.16 17.63
C SER A 53 -13.82 28.68 17.68
N TYR A 54 -13.36 27.86 16.73
CA TYR A 54 -13.68 26.45 16.65
C TYR A 54 -12.47 25.60 17.03
N ASN A 55 -12.44 25.19 18.30
CA ASN A 55 -11.48 24.21 18.80
C ASN A 55 -11.99 22.78 18.53
N PHE A 56 -11.16 21.95 17.93
CA PHE A 56 -11.47 20.55 17.63
C PHE A 56 -10.85 19.62 18.68
N PHE A 57 -10.84 20.04 19.94
CA PHE A 57 -10.43 19.23 21.10
C PHE A 57 -9.01 18.68 21.06
N GLY A 58 -8.12 19.31 20.28
CA GLY A 58 -6.74 18.86 20.06
C GLY A 58 -6.57 17.88 18.89
N ILE A 59 -7.64 17.58 18.14
CA ILE A 59 -7.56 16.82 16.90
C ILE A 59 -6.77 17.62 15.86
N GLU A 60 -5.78 16.97 15.24
CA GLU A 60 -4.92 17.60 14.25
C GLU A 60 -5.66 17.87 12.93
N ARG A 61 -5.01 18.66 12.07
CA ARG A 61 -5.48 18.89 10.71
C ARG A 61 -4.72 18.00 9.76
N VAL A 62 -5.29 17.79 8.58
CA VAL A 62 -4.60 17.05 7.51
C VAL A 62 -3.24 17.66 7.18
N GLY A 63 -3.06 18.98 7.32
CA GLY A 63 -1.78 19.68 7.15
C GLY A 63 -0.87 19.73 8.39
N GLY A 64 -1.23 19.08 9.50
CA GLY A 64 -0.49 19.06 10.76
C GLY A 64 -1.10 19.92 11.86
N LEU A 65 -0.26 20.36 12.80
CA LEU A 65 -0.68 21.11 13.99
C LEU A 65 -1.29 22.48 13.63
N PHE A 66 -2.47 22.76 14.20
CA PHE A 66 -3.18 24.03 13.99
C PHE A 66 -2.35 25.26 14.41
N SER A 67 -1.57 25.12 15.49
CA SER A 67 -0.65 26.17 15.99
C SER A 67 0.43 26.57 14.99
N TYR A 68 0.84 25.64 14.11
CA TYR A 68 1.80 25.91 13.03
C TYR A 68 1.11 26.46 11.78
N LEU A 69 -0.04 25.89 11.41
CA LEU A 69 -0.76 26.28 10.19
C LEU A 69 -1.28 27.73 10.26
N LYS A 70 -1.82 28.14 11.40
CA LYS A 70 -2.42 29.47 11.60
C LYS A 70 -1.47 30.62 11.25
N PRO A 71 -0.27 30.77 11.87
CA PRO A 71 0.63 31.87 11.56
C PRO A 71 1.15 31.79 10.12
N LYS A 72 1.39 30.58 9.60
CA LYS A 72 1.93 30.38 8.25
C LYS A 72 0.98 30.80 7.14
N TYR A 73 -0.34 30.64 7.33
CA TYR A 73 -1.35 30.93 6.32
C TYR A 73 -2.29 32.09 6.71
N GLN A 74 -1.91 32.92 7.69
CA GLN A 74 -2.75 33.99 8.21
C GLN A 74 -3.19 34.99 7.13
N GLU A 75 -2.29 35.35 6.21
CA GLU A 75 -2.62 36.26 5.11
C GLU A 75 -3.66 35.66 4.16
N VAL A 76 -3.53 34.37 3.85
CA VAL A 76 -4.49 33.62 3.01
C VAL A 76 -5.86 33.57 3.70
N ILE A 77 -5.89 33.29 4.99
CA ILE A 77 -7.14 33.29 5.79
C ILE A 77 -7.80 34.68 5.76
N LYS A 78 -7.03 35.75 6.00
CA LYS A 78 -7.52 37.14 5.96
C LYS A 78 -8.06 37.53 4.59
N SER A 79 -7.40 37.10 3.51
CA SER A 79 -7.85 37.39 2.14
C SER A 79 -9.20 36.74 1.82
N LYS A 80 -9.49 35.58 2.43
CA LYS A 80 -10.69 34.80 2.15
C LYS A 80 -11.89 35.18 3.01
N LEU A 81 -11.67 35.42 4.31
CA LEU A 81 -12.70 35.87 5.23
C LEU A 81 -13.01 37.37 5.11
N GLY A 82 -12.19 38.11 4.35
CA GLY A 82 -12.13 39.57 4.42
C GLY A 82 -11.44 40.04 5.70
N ASN A 83 -11.27 41.36 5.85
CA ASN A 83 -10.81 41.94 7.11
C ASN A 83 -11.74 41.43 8.23
N PRO A 84 -11.24 40.69 9.23
CA PRO A 84 -12.08 40.28 10.33
C PRO A 84 -12.61 41.54 11.02
N LEU A 85 -13.92 41.62 11.16
CA LEU A 85 -14.57 42.50 12.12
C LEU A 85 -13.85 42.34 13.47
N ASN A 86 -13.23 43.44 13.90
CA ASN A 86 -12.63 43.71 15.20
C ASN A 86 -11.43 42.86 15.65
N ASN A 87 -10.25 43.43 15.41
CA ASN A 87 -9.01 43.29 16.19
C ASN A 87 -9.16 43.63 17.70
N GLN A 88 -10.18 43.14 18.41
CA GLN A 88 -10.32 43.35 19.86
C GLN A 88 -9.94 42.14 20.72
N SER A 89 -9.36 41.08 20.15
CA SER A 89 -8.71 40.01 20.92
C SER A 89 -7.20 39.86 20.66
N LEU A 90 -6.61 40.74 19.83
CA LEU A 90 -5.16 40.70 19.52
C LEU A 90 -4.28 41.49 20.51
N HIS A 91 -4.89 42.19 21.47
CA HIS A 91 -4.16 42.87 22.55
C HIS A 91 -4.88 42.68 23.89
N GLN A 92 -4.84 41.46 24.44
CA GLN A 92 -4.78 41.33 25.89
C GLN A 92 -3.42 40.76 26.24
N SER A 93 -2.68 41.63 26.92
CA SER A 93 -1.36 41.54 27.51
C SER A 93 -0.91 40.13 27.89
N GLU A 94 0.36 39.86 27.57
CA GLU A 94 1.27 39.05 28.37
C GLU A 94 1.18 39.47 29.84
N THR A 95 0.27 38.85 30.59
CA THR A 95 0.26 38.87 32.05
C THR A 95 -0.25 37.53 32.50
N ASP A 96 0.59 36.82 33.25
CA ASP A 96 0.35 35.55 33.92
C ASP A 96 -1.08 35.44 34.45
N ALA A 97 -1.82 34.47 33.91
CA ALA A 97 -3.08 34.01 34.47
C ALA A 97 -3.06 32.49 34.45
N GLU A 98 -2.58 31.93 35.56
CA GLU A 98 -2.78 30.54 35.96
C GLU A 98 -4.27 30.18 35.83
N ASP A 99 -4.50 28.98 35.32
CA ASP A 99 -5.66 28.10 35.53
C ASP A 99 -6.89 28.71 36.20
N GLU A 100 -7.92 29.06 35.41
CA GLU A 100 -9.33 28.84 35.79
C GLU A 100 -10.25 28.96 34.56
N ILE A 101 -10.30 27.88 33.78
CA ILE A 101 -11.30 27.68 32.71
C ILE A 101 -12.63 27.34 33.38
N ILE A 102 -13.62 28.22 33.25
CA ILE A 102 -14.98 28.03 33.81
C ILE A 102 -15.61 26.73 33.25
N GLU A 103 -15.90 25.80 34.15
CA GLU A 103 -16.42 24.45 33.91
C GLU A 103 -17.86 24.44 33.34
N ILE A 104 -18.02 23.83 32.15
CA ILE A 104 -19.32 23.33 31.67
C ILE A 104 -19.28 21.79 31.82
N ASN A 105 -19.29 21.32 33.07
CA ASN A 105 -18.98 19.93 33.41
C ASN A 105 -20.21 19.01 33.58
N SER A 106 -21.38 19.31 33.03
CA SER A 106 -22.50 18.35 33.10
C SER A 106 -23.49 18.39 31.94
N THR A 107 -24.13 17.23 31.73
CA THR A 107 -25.28 17.00 30.84
C THR A 107 -26.41 18.00 31.06
N ALA A 108 -26.52 18.60 32.25
CA ALA A 108 -27.48 19.65 32.54
C ALA A 108 -27.25 20.90 31.67
N GLY A 109 -26.00 21.32 31.41
CA GLY A 109 -25.70 22.53 30.62
C GLY A 109 -26.07 22.42 29.13
N LEU A 110 -25.98 21.22 28.56
CA LEU A 110 -26.45 20.93 27.20
C LEU A 110 -27.97 20.85 27.13
N ILE A 111 -28.60 20.26 28.16
CA ILE A 111 -30.05 20.27 28.30
C ILE A 111 -30.55 21.71 28.40
N THR A 112 -29.86 22.62 29.10
CA THR A 112 -30.24 24.05 29.20
C THR A 112 -30.14 24.79 27.86
N ILE A 113 -29.12 24.50 27.05
CA ILE A 113 -28.96 25.09 25.71
C ILE A 113 -30.04 24.53 24.76
N LEU A 114 -30.30 23.22 24.80
CA LEU A 114 -31.34 22.59 23.99
C LEU A 114 -32.75 23.03 24.43
N THR A 115 -33.02 23.17 25.74
CA THR A 115 -34.31 23.68 26.25
C THR A 115 -34.53 25.15 25.94
N ARG A 116 -33.49 25.97 25.78
CA ARG A 116 -33.65 27.37 25.31
C ARG A 116 -33.83 27.50 23.80
N ILE A 117 -33.25 26.60 23.01
CA ILE A 117 -33.42 26.56 21.54
C ILE A 117 -34.80 25.98 21.18
N ILE A 118 -35.29 25.01 21.94
CA ILE A 118 -36.56 24.31 21.71
C ILE A 118 -37.73 24.99 22.46
N GLY A 119 -37.48 25.63 23.59
CA GLY A 119 -38.49 26.25 24.46
C GLY A 119 -38.79 27.71 24.11
N ASN A 120 -39.34 27.96 22.92
CA ASN A 120 -40.10 29.18 22.64
C ASN A 120 -41.60 28.86 22.67
N ALA A 121 -42.11 28.54 23.86
CA ALA A 121 -43.53 28.63 24.16
C ALA A 121 -43.68 28.80 25.67
N GLU A 122 -44.03 30.03 26.06
CA GLU A 122 -44.79 30.37 27.27
C GLU A 122 -44.35 29.75 28.60
N ASP A 123 -43.53 30.48 29.37
CA ASP A 123 -43.91 30.79 30.76
C ASP A 123 -43.02 31.87 31.38
N ARG A 124 -43.60 33.06 31.54
CA ARG A 124 -43.14 34.08 32.47
C ARG A 124 -43.69 33.69 33.84
N ASN A 125 -42.86 33.14 34.73
CA ASN A 125 -42.83 33.39 36.18
C ASN A 125 -42.17 32.23 36.95
N ALA A 126 -40.89 32.38 37.32
CA ALA A 126 -40.32 31.78 38.54
C ALA A 126 -38.95 32.39 38.88
N ASN A 127 -39.00 33.42 39.73
CA ASN A 127 -38.04 33.85 40.77
C ASN A 127 -36.54 33.49 40.67
N ASN A 128 -35.76 34.53 40.35
CA ASN A 128 -34.57 35.03 41.05
C ASN A 128 -33.77 34.06 41.94
N TYR A 129 -32.64 33.58 41.41
CA TYR A 129 -31.39 33.51 42.17
C TYR A 129 -30.21 33.95 41.28
N SER A 130 -29.50 35.00 41.73
CA SER A 130 -28.18 35.51 41.30
C SER A 130 -27.88 35.53 39.79
N HIS A 131 -28.41 36.53 39.06
CA HIS A 131 -28.25 36.66 37.61
C HIS A 131 -27.33 37.81 37.13
N ALA A 132 -26.61 38.51 38.00
CA ALA A 132 -26.03 39.81 37.63
C ALA A 132 -24.52 39.86 37.31
N THR A 133 -23.74 38.79 37.50
CA THR A 133 -22.26 38.86 37.33
C THR A 133 -21.63 37.77 36.47
N ILE A 134 -22.41 36.78 36.00
CA ILE A 134 -21.97 35.75 35.04
C ILE A 134 -22.51 36.06 33.62
N SER A 135 -23.32 37.10 33.49
CA SER A 135 -24.09 37.41 32.26
C SER A 135 -23.24 37.86 31.06
N ASP A 136 -22.02 38.35 31.25
CA ASP A 136 -21.28 39.03 30.17
C ASP A 136 -20.06 38.28 29.64
N ARG A 137 -19.72 37.09 30.17
CA ARG A 137 -18.47 36.39 29.79
C ARG A 137 -18.59 34.93 29.35
N VAL A 138 -19.80 34.39 29.22
CA VAL A 138 -20.01 33.01 28.75
C VAL A 138 -20.88 33.02 27.49
N PHE A 139 -20.20 32.94 26.35
CA PHE A 139 -20.72 32.96 24.96
C PHE A 139 -21.50 34.23 24.55
N SER A 140 -20.75 35.27 24.16
CA SER A 140 -21.25 36.26 23.20
C SER A 140 -21.51 35.56 21.86
N PHE A 141 -22.75 35.10 21.63
CA PHE A 141 -23.23 34.67 20.32
C PHE A 141 -23.47 35.87 19.36
N ASP A 142 -23.25 37.10 19.84
CA ASP A 142 -23.48 38.35 19.10
C ASP A 142 -22.62 38.48 17.83
N ASN A 143 -21.62 37.60 17.66
CA ASN A 143 -20.70 37.58 16.51
C ASN A 143 -20.72 36.27 15.71
N LEU A 144 -21.67 35.35 15.93
CA LEU A 144 -21.79 34.20 15.02
C LEU A 144 -22.31 34.69 13.66
N PRO A 145 -21.81 34.15 12.54
CA PRO A 145 -22.44 34.36 11.25
C PRO A 145 -23.92 34.00 11.36
N THR A 146 -24.81 34.95 11.04
CA THR A 146 -26.27 34.74 10.95
C THR A 146 -26.66 33.84 9.78
N ASP A 147 -25.68 33.40 8.99
CA ASP A 147 -25.86 32.49 7.89
C ASP A 147 -26.23 31.09 8.41
N LYS A 148 -27.43 30.63 8.01
CA LYS A 148 -28.00 29.33 8.38
C LYS A 148 -27.04 28.19 8.03
N LEU A 149 -26.37 28.28 6.88
CA LEU A 149 -25.42 27.27 6.41
C LEU A 149 -24.25 27.10 7.38
N HIS A 150 -23.74 28.20 7.94
CA HIS A 150 -22.61 28.17 8.87
C HIS A 150 -22.98 27.53 10.21
N ILE A 151 -24.16 27.86 10.76
CA ILE A 151 -24.64 27.29 12.02
C ILE A 151 -24.90 25.79 11.88
N LEU A 152 -25.60 25.39 10.82
CA LEU A 152 -25.87 23.98 10.54
C LEU A 152 -24.57 23.21 10.28
N SER A 153 -23.63 23.80 9.54
CA SER A 153 -22.29 23.23 9.31
C SER A 153 -21.55 22.96 10.61
N LEU A 154 -21.64 23.87 11.59
CA LEU A 154 -21.05 23.68 12.91
C LEU A 154 -21.70 22.51 13.66
N LEU A 155 -23.03 22.41 13.65
CA LEU A 155 -23.75 21.32 14.30
C LEU A 155 -23.41 19.97 13.68
N LEU A 156 -23.42 19.89 12.35
CA LEU A 156 -23.09 18.67 11.62
C LEU A 156 -21.63 18.26 11.83
N ASN A 157 -20.68 19.20 11.79
CA ASN A 157 -19.28 18.93 12.10
C ASN A 157 -19.10 18.29 13.49
N ASN A 158 -19.87 18.74 14.50
CA ASN A 158 -19.85 18.14 15.83
C ASN A 158 -20.40 16.70 15.85
N VAL A 159 -21.44 16.40 15.05
CA VAL A 159 -21.95 15.03 14.88
C VAL A 159 -20.90 14.13 14.23
N ILE A 160 -20.24 14.61 13.18
CA ILE A 160 -19.16 13.87 12.51
C ILE A 160 -17.99 13.62 13.46
N CYS A 161 -17.64 14.61 14.28
CA CYS A 161 -16.62 14.48 15.32
C CYS A 161 -17.04 13.47 16.42
N LEU A 162 -18.31 13.48 16.84
CA LEU A 162 -18.84 12.49 17.78
C LEU A 162 -18.80 11.07 17.21
N TYR A 163 -19.11 10.91 15.92
CA TYR A 163 -18.94 9.63 15.24
C TYR A 163 -17.47 9.17 15.27
N TYR A 164 -16.52 10.06 14.97
CA TYR A 164 -15.09 9.74 15.02
C TYR A 164 -14.61 9.29 16.41
N ILE A 165 -14.94 10.07 17.44
CA ILE A 165 -14.42 9.86 18.80
C ILE A 165 -15.02 8.59 19.45
N ALA A 166 -16.31 8.34 19.26
CA ALA A 166 -17.01 7.30 20.01
C ALA A 166 -17.95 6.43 19.16
N GLY A 167 -18.65 7.01 18.18
CA GLY A 167 -19.66 6.29 17.40
C GLY A 167 -19.10 5.13 16.58
N HIS A 168 -18.00 5.35 15.86
CA HIS A 168 -17.38 4.35 14.99
C HIS A 168 -16.96 3.11 15.77
N LYS A 169 -16.17 3.29 16.84
CA LYS A 169 -15.68 2.19 17.68
C LYS A 169 -16.83 1.34 18.21
N GLN A 170 -17.89 1.96 18.70
CA GLN A 170 -19.04 1.23 19.25
C GLN A 170 -19.80 0.43 18.18
N LEU A 171 -19.94 0.96 16.97
CA LEU A 171 -20.55 0.22 15.87
C LEU A 171 -19.68 -0.97 15.45
N VAL A 172 -18.35 -0.81 15.38
CA VAL A 172 -17.41 -1.90 15.11
C VAL A 172 -17.48 -2.98 16.20
N ASP A 173 -17.48 -2.58 17.47
CA ASP A 173 -17.65 -3.51 18.59
C ASP A 173 -18.99 -4.27 18.48
N TYR A 174 -20.05 -3.60 18.03
CA TYR A 174 -21.35 -4.24 17.82
C TYR A 174 -21.38 -5.20 16.64
N MET A 175 -20.59 -4.93 15.60
CA MET A 175 -20.39 -5.84 14.47
C MET A 175 -19.57 -7.07 14.87
N SER A 176 -18.57 -6.93 15.76
CA SER A 176 -17.74 -8.04 16.22
C SER A 176 -18.54 -9.18 16.89
N PHE A 177 -19.74 -8.87 17.42
CA PHE A 177 -20.64 -9.91 17.93
C PHE A 177 -21.15 -10.84 16.81
N LYS A 178 -21.33 -10.33 15.58
CA LYS A 178 -21.68 -11.13 14.40
C LYS A 178 -20.57 -12.11 14.09
N ASP A 179 -19.32 -11.64 14.07
CA ASP A 179 -18.14 -12.47 13.81
C ASP A 179 -18.01 -13.55 14.88
N ARG A 180 -18.21 -13.19 16.15
CA ARG A 180 -18.25 -14.15 17.25
C ARG A 180 -19.35 -15.20 17.10
N LEU A 181 -20.52 -14.83 16.59
CA LEU A 181 -21.58 -15.81 16.30
C LEU A 181 -21.12 -16.78 15.22
N THR A 182 -20.50 -16.29 14.15
CA THR A 182 -19.99 -17.16 13.07
C THR A 182 -18.91 -18.11 13.57
N GLU A 183 -17.98 -17.64 14.40
CA GLU A 183 -16.94 -18.47 15.02
C GLU A 183 -17.54 -19.55 15.93
N LEU A 184 -18.51 -19.18 16.78
CA LEU A 184 -19.22 -20.15 17.63
C LEU A 184 -19.96 -21.20 16.79
N SER A 185 -20.58 -20.80 15.68
CA SER A 185 -21.26 -21.73 14.77
C SER A 185 -20.29 -22.69 14.08
N ILE A 186 -19.10 -22.23 13.68
CA ILE A 186 -18.05 -23.09 13.12
C ILE A 186 -17.57 -24.08 14.17
N ASN A 187 -17.25 -23.62 15.38
CA ASN A 187 -16.80 -24.47 16.47
C ASN A 187 -17.86 -25.52 16.86
N TYR A 188 -19.14 -25.13 16.91
CA TYR A 188 -20.24 -26.06 17.11
C TYR A 188 -20.27 -27.14 16.03
N ALA A 189 -20.15 -26.76 14.74
CA ALA A 189 -20.14 -27.71 13.63
C ALA A 189 -18.94 -28.67 13.69
N LEU A 190 -17.76 -28.20 14.11
CA LEU A 190 -16.58 -29.05 14.30
C LEU A 190 -16.79 -30.10 15.40
N VAL A 191 -17.30 -29.68 16.56
CA VAL A 191 -17.56 -30.61 17.67
C VAL A 191 -18.70 -31.57 17.32
N ASP A 192 -19.75 -31.12 16.62
CA ASP A 192 -20.85 -31.98 16.17
C ASP A 192 -20.37 -33.02 15.15
N TYR A 193 -19.43 -32.63 14.28
CA TYR A 193 -18.76 -33.55 13.38
C TYR A 193 -17.89 -34.57 14.14
N GLU A 194 -17.06 -34.14 15.08
CA GLU A 194 -16.23 -35.02 15.90
C GLU A 194 -17.08 -36.03 16.68
N LEU A 195 -18.21 -35.59 17.25
CA LEU A 195 -19.15 -36.46 17.94
C LEU A 195 -19.71 -37.54 17.00
N LYS A 196 -20.17 -37.16 15.80
CA LYS A 196 -20.74 -38.09 14.81
C LYS A 196 -19.76 -39.12 14.28
N PHE A 197 -18.46 -38.83 14.29
CA PHE A 197 -17.40 -39.72 13.80
C PHE A 197 -16.56 -40.36 14.91
N SER A 198 -16.84 -40.04 16.18
CA SER A 198 -16.19 -40.68 17.33
C SER A 198 -16.69 -42.11 17.53
N ASN A 199 -15.86 -43.09 17.18
CA ASN A 199 -16.09 -44.50 17.49
C ASN A 199 -15.25 -44.88 18.72
N GLU A 200 -15.91 -45.49 19.71
CA GLU A 200 -15.36 -46.40 20.75
C GLU A 200 -15.14 -45.93 22.21
N ASN A 201 -15.29 -44.65 22.61
CA ASN A 201 -15.19 -44.25 24.03
C ASN A 201 -16.40 -43.45 24.55
N ILE A 202 -17.16 -44.03 25.49
CA ILE A 202 -18.37 -43.44 26.09
C ILE A 202 -18.07 -42.13 26.84
N GLU A 203 -16.97 -42.08 27.61
CA GLU A 203 -16.59 -40.87 28.38
C GLU A 203 -16.23 -39.68 27.47
N ASN A 204 -15.63 -39.95 26.29
CA ASN A 204 -15.34 -38.90 25.31
C ASN A 204 -16.61 -38.39 24.63
N GLN A 205 -17.61 -39.25 24.41
CA GLN A 205 -18.90 -38.86 23.86
C GLN A 205 -19.68 -37.96 24.81
N GLU A 206 -19.78 -38.32 26.09
CA GLU A 206 -20.45 -37.47 27.11
C GLU A 206 -19.79 -36.08 27.22
N TYR A 207 -18.45 -36.01 27.19
CA TYR A 207 -17.71 -34.75 27.20
C TYR A 207 -17.99 -33.87 25.96
N LEU A 208 -18.04 -34.48 24.76
CA LEU A 208 -18.36 -33.77 23.53
C LEU A 208 -19.82 -33.28 23.52
N GLU A 209 -20.76 -34.06 24.04
CA GLU A 209 -22.16 -33.66 24.21
C GLU A 209 -22.31 -32.47 25.17
N GLU A 210 -21.62 -32.49 26.32
CA GLU A 210 -21.61 -31.37 27.27
C GLU A 210 -21.01 -30.11 26.62
N THR A 211 -19.93 -30.28 25.85
CA THR A 211 -19.27 -29.20 25.11
C THR A 211 -20.20 -28.59 24.04
N LEU A 212 -20.95 -29.43 23.31
CA LEU A 212 -21.96 -28.98 22.34
C LEU A 212 -23.07 -28.18 23.01
N MET A 213 -23.66 -28.70 24.11
CA MET A 213 -24.66 -27.94 24.87
C MET A 213 -24.11 -26.59 25.36
N GLY A 214 -22.82 -26.55 25.75
CA GLY A 214 -22.11 -25.32 26.09
C GLY A 214 -22.07 -24.32 24.92
N TYR A 215 -21.76 -24.80 23.70
CA TYR A 215 -21.78 -23.98 22.49
C TYR A 215 -23.19 -23.53 22.09
N GLU A 216 -24.20 -24.41 22.15
CA GLU A 216 -25.61 -24.06 21.85
C GLU A 216 -26.11 -22.92 22.73
N ASN A 217 -25.85 -23.01 24.04
CA ASN A 217 -26.22 -21.95 24.98
C ASN A 217 -25.55 -20.61 24.64
N LYS A 218 -24.25 -20.63 24.28
CA LYS A 218 -23.53 -19.43 23.85
C LYS A 218 -24.07 -18.86 22.53
N ILE A 219 -24.40 -19.73 21.57
CA ILE A 219 -25.00 -19.35 20.28
C ILE A 219 -26.37 -18.72 20.51
N HIS A 220 -27.23 -19.31 21.35
CA HIS A 220 -28.54 -18.76 21.67
C HIS A 220 -28.46 -17.38 22.33
N LEU A 221 -27.57 -17.20 23.31
CA LEU A 221 -27.37 -15.91 23.97
C LEU A 221 -26.85 -14.86 22.99
N THR A 222 -25.85 -15.20 22.17
CA THR A 222 -25.26 -14.28 21.20
C THR A 222 -26.27 -13.93 20.09
N SER A 223 -27.05 -14.89 19.62
CA SER A 223 -28.10 -14.68 18.62
C SER A 223 -29.20 -13.74 19.13
N ARG A 224 -29.62 -13.89 20.40
CA ARG A 224 -30.58 -12.97 21.03
C ARG A 224 -30.02 -11.54 21.10
N HIS A 225 -28.76 -11.41 21.49
CA HIS A 225 -28.09 -10.11 21.56
C HIS A 225 -28.00 -9.45 20.18
N ILE A 226 -27.61 -10.20 19.15
CA ILE A 226 -27.59 -9.71 17.75
C ILE A 226 -29.00 -9.32 17.30
N GLY A 227 -30.03 -10.11 17.61
CA GLY A 227 -31.42 -9.75 17.28
C GLY A 227 -31.86 -8.41 17.88
N TRP A 228 -31.47 -8.14 19.13
CA TRP A 228 -31.71 -6.85 19.78
C TRP A 228 -30.95 -5.71 19.10
N LEU A 229 -29.67 -5.93 18.74
CA LEU A 229 -28.89 -4.92 18.02
C LEU A 229 -29.45 -4.66 16.62
N MET A 230 -29.88 -5.69 15.90
CA MET A 230 -30.50 -5.56 14.57
C MET A 230 -31.77 -4.73 14.61
N SER A 231 -32.60 -4.92 15.65
CA SER A 231 -33.87 -4.19 15.80
C SER A 231 -33.73 -2.74 16.27
N MET A 232 -32.66 -2.40 17.00
CA MET A 232 -32.49 -1.08 17.62
C MET A 232 -31.45 -0.20 16.95
N VAL A 233 -30.33 -0.77 16.53
CA VAL A 233 -29.17 -0.04 16.00
C VAL A 233 -29.08 -0.19 14.49
N PHE A 234 -29.09 -1.43 13.99
CA PHE A 234 -28.85 -1.73 12.57
C PHE A 234 -30.13 -1.67 11.73
N VAL A 235 -30.86 -0.57 11.88
CA VAL A 235 -32.11 -0.30 11.16
C VAL A 235 -31.81 0.54 9.92
N ASP A 236 -32.60 0.37 8.84
CA ASP A 236 -32.43 1.11 7.58
C ASP A 236 -32.44 2.63 7.77
N ALA A 237 -33.22 3.15 8.73
CA ALA A 237 -33.23 4.57 9.06
C ALA A 237 -31.85 5.08 9.51
N ASN A 238 -31.14 4.30 10.34
CA ASN A 238 -29.80 4.65 10.81
C ASN A 238 -28.75 4.45 9.70
N LYS A 239 -28.91 3.42 8.86
CA LYS A 239 -28.08 3.24 7.65
C LYS A 239 -28.14 4.48 6.75
N ASN A 240 -29.35 4.97 6.47
CA ASN A 240 -29.57 6.15 5.64
C ASN A 240 -28.92 7.42 6.23
N ILE A 241 -28.78 7.52 7.55
CA ILE A 241 -28.05 8.60 8.21
C ILE A 241 -26.55 8.47 8.00
N LEU A 242 -25.99 7.27 8.18
CA LEU A 242 -24.56 7.04 7.96
C LEU A 242 -24.16 7.29 6.51
N GLU A 243 -25.01 6.89 5.55
CA GLU A 243 -24.80 7.18 4.12
C GLU A 243 -24.91 8.68 3.81
N TRP A 244 -25.83 9.40 4.47
CA TRP A 244 -25.94 10.85 4.34
C TRP A 244 -24.69 11.56 4.89
N ILE A 245 -24.20 11.14 6.06
CA ILE A 245 -22.94 11.64 6.63
C ILE A 245 -21.77 11.34 5.67
N LEU A 246 -21.66 10.13 5.15
CA LEU A 246 -20.64 9.74 4.17
C LEU A 246 -20.68 10.61 2.92
N THR A 247 -21.89 10.92 2.43
CA THR A 247 -22.11 11.80 1.27
C THR A 247 -21.57 13.20 1.55
N ILE A 248 -21.93 13.80 2.69
CA ILE A 248 -21.47 15.15 3.06
C ILE A 248 -19.96 15.20 3.29
N ILE A 249 -19.38 14.19 3.94
CA ILE A 249 -17.92 14.09 4.12
C ILE A 249 -17.23 14.06 2.76
N SER A 250 -17.71 13.23 1.83
CA SER A 250 -17.11 13.08 0.50
C SER A 250 -17.14 14.40 -0.28
N TYR A 251 -18.31 15.04 -0.35
CA TYR A 251 -18.44 16.34 -1.02
C TYR A 251 -17.62 17.44 -0.35
N THR A 252 -17.57 17.47 0.99
CA THR A 252 -16.77 18.46 1.73
C THR A 252 -15.29 18.31 1.44
N ILE A 253 -14.76 17.08 1.46
CA ILE A 253 -13.35 16.81 1.12
C ILE A 253 -13.07 17.19 -0.33
N LYS A 254 -13.94 16.78 -1.26
CA LYS A 254 -13.81 17.10 -2.69
C LYS A 254 -13.79 18.61 -2.92
N TYR A 255 -14.78 19.33 -2.38
CA TYR A 255 -14.88 20.78 -2.47
C TYR A 255 -13.65 21.46 -1.88
N CYS A 256 -13.21 21.06 -0.68
CA CYS A 256 -12.05 21.66 -0.06
C CYS A 256 -10.77 21.38 -0.85
N SER A 257 -10.62 20.19 -1.40
CA SER A 257 -9.46 19.86 -2.23
C SER A 257 -9.41 20.70 -3.51
N GLU A 258 -10.55 20.94 -4.19
CA GLU A 258 -10.61 21.70 -5.45
C GLU A 258 -10.52 23.23 -5.25
N TYR A 259 -11.27 23.78 -4.30
CA TYR A 259 -11.52 25.23 -4.22
C TYR A 259 -10.79 25.94 -3.08
N GLU A 260 -10.36 25.23 -2.03
CA GLU A 260 -9.72 25.85 -0.85
C GLU A 260 -8.21 26.08 -1.00
N ASN A 261 -7.59 25.67 -2.11
CA ASN A 261 -6.15 25.83 -2.35
C ASN A 261 -5.30 25.39 -1.13
N GLN A 262 -4.48 26.27 -0.55
CA GLN A 262 -3.66 25.94 0.63
C GLN A 262 -4.48 25.74 1.91
N LEU A 263 -5.72 26.25 1.99
CA LEU A 263 -6.57 26.14 3.18
C LEU A 263 -7.16 24.73 3.35
N PHE A 264 -7.08 23.86 2.34
CA PHE A 264 -7.38 22.43 2.51
C PHE A 264 -6.58 21.78 3.65
N ARG A 265 -5.38 22.31 3.95
CA ARG A 265 -4.54 21.89 5.09
C ARG A 265 -5.24 21.99 6.44
N PHE A 266 -6.27 22.82 6.57
CA PHE A 266 -7.02 23.05 7.80
C PHE A 266 -8.20 22.09 8.00
N VAL A 267 -8.53 21.24 7.02
CA VAL A 267 -9.56 20.20 7.20
C VAL A 267 -9.12 19.28 8.35
N PRO A 268 -9.98 19.00 9.34
CA PRO A 268 -9.65 18.07 10.43
C PRO A 268 -9.38 16.66 9.90
N GLU A 269 -8.40 15.97 10.47
CA GLU A 269 -8.01 14.61 10.04
C GLU A 269 -9.17 13.62 10.06
N PHE A 270 -10.11 13.79 10.99
CA PHE A 270 -11.23 12.86 11.18
C PHE A 270 -12.18 12.81 9.98
N TYR A 271 -12.17 13.79 9.08
CA TYR A 271 -12.95 13.71 7.85
C TYR A 271 -12.46 12.57 6.95
N ILE A 272 -11.14 12.42 6.80
CA ILE A 272 -10.53 11.36 5.98
C ILE A 272 -10.68 10.01 6.69
N ASP A 273 -10.47 9.98 8.01
CA ASP A 273 -10.61 8.75 8.79
C ASP A 273 -12.06 8.25 8.81
N ASN A 274 -13.04 9.14 9.01
CA ASN A 274 -14.45 8.77 8.98
C ASN A 274 -14.93 8.35 7.59
N LEU A 275 -14.41 8.97 6.52
CA LEU A 275 -14.68 8.55 5.15
C LEU A 275 -14.37 7.06 5.02
N MET A 276 -13.18 6.64 5.45
CA MET A 276 -12.79 5.23 5.41
C MET A 276 -13.57 4.35 6.39
N GLY A 277 -13.70 4.79 7.64
CA GLY A 277 -14.41 4.04 8.67
C GLY A 277 -15.86 3.75 8.28
N LEU A 278 -16.57 4.69 7.65
CA LEU A 278 -17.94 4.48 7.18
C LEU A 278 -18.01 3.54 5.97
N VAL A 279 -17.06 3.66 5.04
CA VAL A 279 -16.99 2.82 3.84
C VAL A 279 -16.77 1.35 4.19
N PHE A 280 -15.92 1.06 5.18
CA PHE A 280 -15.73 -0.30 5.71
C PHE A 280 -16.93 -0.80 6.52
N LEU A 281 -17.64 0.09 7.20
CA LEU A 281 -18.69 -0.28 8.15
C LEU A 281 -20.06 -0.50 7.48
N LEU A 282 -20.40 0.28 6.46
CA LEU A 282 -21.71 0.21 5.82
C LEU A 282 -22.08 -1.18 5.25
N PRO A 283 -21.17 -1.97 4.64
CA PRO A 283 -21.52 -3.27 4.05
C PRO A 283 -22.12 -4.23 5.05
N ASP A 284 -21.48 -4.35 6.20
CA ASP A 284 -21.87 -5.25 7.27
C ASP A 284 -22.90 -4.62 8.21
N TYR A 285 -23.44 -3.43 7.89
CA TYR A 285 -24.37 -2.73 8.76
C TYR A 285 -25.70 -3.46 8.89
N THR A 286 -26.46 -3.58 7.81
CA THR A 286 -27.84 -4.11 7.86
C THR A 286 -27.95 -5.62 7.77
N LYS A 287 -27.09 -6.27 6.99
CA LYS A 287 -27.21 -7.71 6.72
C LYS A 287 -26.05 -8.45 7.41
N PRO A 288 -26.29 -9.61 8.05
CA PRO A 288 -25.25 -10.32 8.78
C PRO A 288 -24.08 -10.83 7.92
N PHE A 289 -24.25 -10.89 6.60
CA PHE A 289 -23.30 -11.54 5.67
C PHE A 289 -23.05 -10.70 4.39
N GLN A 290 -23.25 -9.38 4.44
CA GLN A 290 -23.18 -8.54 3.23
C GLN A 290 -21.77 -7.99 2.99
N LYS A 291 -21.08 -8.56 2.00
CA LYS A 291 -19.77 -8.07 1.54
C LYS A 291 -19.86 -6.67 0.89
N PHE A 292 -18.74 -5.94 0.91
CA PHE A 292 -18.58 -4.61 0.30
C PHE A 292 -19.05 -4.52 -1.16
N GLU A 293 -18.86 -5.57 -1.96
CA GLU A 293 -19.32 -5.66 -3.35
C GLU A 293 -20.83 -5.38 -3.50
N ASN A 294 -21.65 -5.82 -2.53
CA ASN A 294 -23.09 -5.58 -2.58
C ASN A 294 -23.45 -4.10 -2.35
N ILE A 295 -22.62 -3.32 -1.65
CA ILE A 295 -22.83 -1.87 -1.52
C ILE A 295 -22.53 -1.15 -2.81
N ILE A 296 -21.45 -1.54 -3.50
CA ILE A 296 -21.12 -0.99 -4.82
C ILE A 296 -22.32 -1.17 -5.77
N LEU A 297 -22.98 -2.33 -5.71
CA LEU A 297 -24.17 -2.62 -6.51
C LEU A 297 -25.40 -1.82 -6.04
N ASP A 298 -25.68 -1.77 -4.74
CA ASP A 298 -26.86 -1.08 -4.19
C ASP A 298 -26.81 0.45 -4.39
N LYS A 299 -25.62 1.08 -4.28
CA LYS A 299 -25.42 2.54 -4.38
C LYS A 299 -24.18 2.91 -5.19
N LYS A 300 -24.13 2.52 -6.47
CA LYS A 300 -23.02 2.82 -7.39
C LYS A 300 -22.60 4.29 -7.39
N TRP A 301 -23.55 5.22 -7.35
CA TRP A 301 -23.26 6.68 -7.35
C TRP A 301 -22.45 7.12 -6.12
N LEU A 302 -22.76 6.62 -4.92
CA LEU A 302 -22.10 7.03 -3.68
C LEU A 302 -20.69 6.44 -3.61
N ALA A 303 -20.55 5.16 -3.98
CA ALA A 303 -19.26 4.52 -4.08
C ALA A 303 -18.37 5.21 -5.14
N THR A 304 -18.94 5.64 -6.27
CA THR A 304 -18.21 6.41 -7.30
C THR A 304 -17.72 7.76 -6.74
N LEU A 305 -18.56 8.47 -5.99
CA LEU A 305 -18.19 9.73 -5.33
C LEU A 305 -17.05 9.54 -4.33
N VAL A 306 -17.11 8.49 -3.51
CA VAL A 306 -16.04 8.15 -2.55
C VAL A 306 -14.75 7.82 -3.28
N ALA A 307 -14.80 6.96 -4.30
CA ALA A 307 -13.63 6.56 -5.08
C ALA A 307 -12.98 7.75 -5.79
N GLU A 308 -13.77 8.65 -6.38
CA GLU A 308 -13.26 9.87 -7.01
C GLU A 308 -12.61 10.81 -5.98
N THR A 309 -13.22 10.95 -4.81
CA THR A 309 -12.67 11.75 -3.71
C THR A 309 -11.33 11.19 -3.23
N GLN A 310 -11.24 9.86 -3.08
CA GLN A 310 -10.01 9.15 -2.68
C GLN A 310 -8.88 9.33 -3.71
N LEU A 311 -9.16 9.13 -5.00
CA LEU A 311 -8.19 9.34 -6.07
C LEU A 311 -7.69 10.79 -6.11
N GLN A 312 -8.57 11.76 -5.85
CA GLN A 312 -8.23 13.16 -5.88
C GLN A 312 -7.27 13.57 -4.75
N ILE A 313 -7.45 13.04 -3.54
CA ILE A 313 -6.60 13.36 -2.39
C ILE A 313 -5.34 12.50 -2.31
N LEU A 314 -5.19 11.50 -3.19
CA LEU A 314 -4.03 10.62 -3.21
C LEU A 314 -2.74 11.38 -3.53
N GLY A 315 -1.78 11.30 -2.60
CA GLY A 315 -0.49 11.97 -2.73
C GLY A 315 -0.59 13.50 -2.80
N ASP A 316 -1.67 14.09 -2.29
CA ASP A 316 -1.78 15.53 -2.16
C ASP A 316 -0.80 16.05 -1.10
N ASN A 317 0.15 16.89 -1.53
CA ASN A 317 1.18 17.51 -0.68
C ASN A 317 0.61 18.38 0.46
N ARG A 318 -0.69 18.66 0.45
CA ARG A 318 -1.40 19.37 1.53
C ARG A 318 -1.71 18.45 2.71
N ILE A 319 -1.82 17.14 2.47
CA ILE A 319 -2.01 16.12 3.50
C ILE A 319 -0.64 15.67 4.00
N ILE A 320 -0.28 16.11 5.20
CA ILE A 320 0.96 15.76 5.90
C ILE A 320 0.69 14.68 6.94
N HIS A 321 -0.50 14.68 7.55
CA HIS A 321 -0.86 13.77 8.64
C HIS A 321 -0.71 12.29 8.20
N PRO A 322 0.22 11.51 8.80
CA PRO A 322 0.56 10.17 8.33
C PRO A 322 -0.60 9.19 8.28
N LYS A 323 -1.45 9.19 9.31
CA LYS A 323 -2.61 8.29 9.39
C LYS A 323 -3.60 8.57 8.26
N SER A 324 -3.86 9.84 7.95
CA SER A 324 -4.79 10.21 6.87
C SER A 324 -4.23 9.88 5.48
N LYS A 325 -2.90 10.00 5.28
CA LYS A 325 -2.23 9.49 4.07
C LYS A 325 -2.44 7.97 3.93
N GLU A 326 -2.24 7.23 5.02
CA GLU A 326 -2.43 5.78 5.06
C GLU A 326 -3.88 5.37 4.79
N SER A 327 -4.87 6.01 5.44
CA SER A 327 -6.28 5.74 5.21
C SER A 327 -6.69 5.97 3.76
N THR A 328 -6.14 6.99 3.10
CA THR A 328 -6.37 7.24 1.67
C THR A 328 -5.83 6.09 0.80
N VAL A 329 -4.63 5.58 1.09
CA VAL A 329 -4.06 4.46 0.32
C VAL A 329 -4.86 3.18 0.56
N GLN A 330 -5.24 2.89 1.80
CA GLN A 330 -6.06 1.73 2.14
C GLN A 330 -7.43 1.76 1.44
N GLY A 331 -8.04 2.94 1.29
CA GLY A 331 -9.32 3.05 0.59
C GLY A 331 -9.23 2.71 -0.88
N ILE A 332 -8.18 3.15 -1.58
CA ILE A 332 -7.96 2.76 -2.97
C ILE A 332 -7.69 1.26 -3.08
N ILE A 333 -6.84 0.71 -2.20
CA ILE A 333 -6.56 -0.73 -2.16
C ILE A 333 -7.87 -1.52 -2.02
N MET A 334 -8.78 -1.11 -1.14
CA MET A 334 -10.07 -1.74 -0.94
C MET A 334 -10.91 -1.78 -2.24
N TYR A 335 -10.92 -0.72 -3.05
CA TYR A 335 -11.59 -0.79 -4.36
C TYR A 335 -10.89 -1.74 -5.33
N LEU A 336 -9.55 -1.75 -5.36
CA LEU A 336 -8.75 -2.59 -6.26
C LEU A 336 -8.72 -4.08 -5.88
N THR A 337 -9.10 -4.41 -4.64
CA THR A 337 -9.26 -5.80 -4.20
C THR A 337 -10.62 -6.41 -4.56
N ASN A 338 -11.59 -5.59 -4.98
CA ASN A 338 -12.97 -6.02 -5.29
C ASN A 338 -13.26 -5.93 -6.79
N SER A 339 -13.95 -6.93 -7.34
CA SER A 339 -14.25 -7.02 -8.78
C SER A 339 -15.04 -5.81 -9.30
N SER A 340 -16.15 -5.48 -8.63
CA SER A 340 -17.00 -4.33 -8.93
C SER A 340 -16.33 -2.97 -8.62
N GLY A 341 -15.36 -2.96 -7.70
CA GLY A 341 -14.57 -1.76 -7.40
C GLY A 341 -13.59 -1.42 -8.52
N ILE A 342 -13.02 -2.42 -9.17
CA ILE A 342 -12.14 -2.27 -10.33
C ILE A 342 -12.87 -1.63 -11.51
N GLU A 343 -14.07 -2.10 -11.86
CA GLU A 343 -14.87 -1.52 -12.93
C GLU A 343 -15.18 -0.04 -12.64
N MET A 344 -15.54 0.27 -11.40
CA MET A 344 -15.85 1.63 -10.97
C MET A 344 -14.66 2.58 -11.05
N ILE A 345 -13.47 2.18 -10.58
CA ILE A 345 -12.30 3.05 -10.67
C ILE A 345 -11.94 3.35 -12.13
N GLN A 346 -12.11 2.37 -13.02
CA GLN A 346 -11.86 2.56 -14.45
C GLN A 346 -12.88 3.51 -15.11
N ASP A 347 -14.12 3.56 -14.60
CA ASP A 347 -15.18 4.48 -15.08
C ASP A 347 -14.97 5.94 -14.62
N ILE A 348 -14.16 6.22 -13.59
CA ILE A 348 -13.92 7.58 -13.08
C ILE A 348 -13.20 8.44 -14.14
N SER A 349 -13.36 9.76 -14.09
CA SER A 349 -12.71 10.68 -15.04
C SER A 349 -11.20 10.44 -15.17
N GLU A 350 -10.73 10.42 -16.43
CA GLU A 350 -9.33 10.20 -16.79
C GLU A 350 -8.38 11.18 -16.08
N LYS A 351 -8.80 12.45 -15.93
CA LYS A 351 -8.04 13.48 -15.23
C LYS A 351 -7.73 13.10 -13.78
N SER A 352 -8.69 12.53 -13.06
CA SER A 352 -8.50 12.11 -11.67
C SER A 352 -7.62 10.86 -11.57
N ARG A 353 -7.80 9.89 -12.49
CA ARG A 353 -6.97 8.67 -12.54
C ARG A 353 -5.51 8.99 -12.86
N LEU A 354 -5.25 9.81 -13.88
CA LEU A 354 -3.90 10.22 -14.27
C LEU A 354 -3.20 10.99 -13.14
N ARG A 355 -3.89 11.91 -12.48
CA ARG A 355 -3.35 12.64 -11.32
C ARG A 355 -2.93 11.67 -10.21
N ALA A 356 -3.79 10.71 -9.88
CA ALA A 356 -3.51 9.73 -8.84
C ALA A 356 -2.27 8.88 -9.17
N ILE A 357 -2.13 8.42 -10.42
CA ILE A 357 -0.97 7.64 -10.87
C ILE A 357 0.31 8.48 -10.88
N GLN A 358 0.24 9.75 -11.30
CA GLN A 358 1.38 10.68 -11.21
C GLN A 358 1.85 10.85 -9.76
N SER A 359 0.91 11.00 -8.81
CA SER A 359 1.21 11.08 -7.38
C SER A 359 1.89 9.81 -6.85
N ILE A 360 1.44 8.64 -7.30
CA ILE A 360 2.04 7.35 -6.92
C ILE A 360 3.50 7.26 -7.39
N LEU A 361 3.77 7.59 -8.66
CA LEU A 361 5.13 7.50 -9.23
C LEU A 361 6.10 8.55 -8.67
N LYS A 362 5.59 9.68 -8.16
CA LYS A 362 6.39 10.77 -7.56
C LYS A 362 6.71 10.56 -6.07
N SER A 363 6.20 9.51 -5.44
CA SER A 363 6.33 9.35 -3.98
C SER A 363 7.79 9.07 -3.56
N ASP A 364 8.44 10.05 -2.92
CA ASP A 364 9.83 9.91 -2.42
C ASP A 364 9.94 9.32 -1.00
N GLU A 365 8.88 9.43 -0.20
CA GLU A 365 8.84 8.93 1.18
C GLU A 365 8.72 7.39 1.18
N TRP A 366 9.72 6.67 1.73
CA TRP A 366 9.75 5.19 1.74
C TRP A 366 8.46 4.55 2.27
N ASN A 367 7.89 5.07 3.37
CA ASN A 367 6.65 4.55 3.96
C ASN A 367 5.45 4.63 3.00
N MET A 368 5.34 5.73 2.25
CA MET A 368 4.28 5.91 1.27
C MET A 368 4.57 5.09 0.01
N TRP A 369 5.82 5.10 -0.44
CA TRP A 369 6.29 4.36 -1.61
C TRP A 369 5.96 2.87 -1.52
N ASN A 370 6.18 2.25 -0.35
CA ASN A 370 5.85 0.84 -0.13
C ASN A 370 4.35 0.58 -0.37
N LYS A 371 3.48 1.38 0.27
CA LYS A 371 2.02 1.21 0.18
C LYS A 371 1.47 1.54 -1.21
N THR A 372 2.03 2.55 -1.90
CA THR A 372 1.61 2.89 -3.27
C THR A 372 2.13 1.90 -4.30
N SER A 373 3.24 1.19 -4.03
CA SER A 373 3.72 0.11 -4.90
C SER A 373 2.78 -1.09 -4.92
N ILE A 374 2.05 -1.32 -3.83
CA ILE A 374 0.99 -2.33 -3.79
C ILE A 374 -0.16 -1.96 -4.74
N ILE A 375 -0.53 -0.67 -4.81
CA ILE A 375 -1.52 -0.21 -5.80
C ILE A 375 -1.06 -0.55 -7.23
N LEU A 376 0.22 -0.29 -7.56
CA LEU A 376 0.77 -0.62 -8.88
C LEU A 376 0.81 -2.13 -9.14
N MET A 377 1.21 -2.94 -8.16
CA MET A 377 1.16 -4.40 -8.27
C MET A 377 -0.28 -4.88 -8.49
N LEU A 378 -1.26 -4.30 -7.80
CA LEU A 378 -2.68 -4.63 -8.00
C LEU A 378 -3.09 -4.31 -9.43
N ILE A 379 -2.77 -3.11 -9.95
CA ILE A 379 -3.04 -2.69 -11.34
C ILE A 379 -2.44 -3.68 -12.36
N TRP A 380 -1.27 -4.25 -12.05
CA TRP A 380 -0.59 -5.22 -12.91
C TRP A 380 -1.12 -6.65 -12.84
N HIS A 381 -1.93 -6.97 -11.82
CA HIS A 381 -2.55 -8.30 -11.70
C HIS A 381 -3.42 -8.63 -12.91
N GLY A 382 -3.37 -9.88 -13.37
CA GLY A 382 -4.01 -10.32 -14.61
C GLY A 382 -3.10 -10.25 -15.84
N SER A 383 -2.16 -9.30 -15.87
CA SER A 383 -1.31 -9.01 -17.06
C SER A 383 0.14 -9.46 -16.91
N GLY A 384 0.63 -9.60 -15.68
CA GLY A 384 1.96 -10.14 -15.41
C GLY A 384 2.09 -11.64 -15.70
N PHE A 385 3.32 -12.08 -15.93
CA PHE A 385 3.67 -13.47 -16.21
C PHE A 385 3.22 -14.40 -15.08
N ALA A 386 2.31 -15.33 -15.41
CA ALA A 386 1.64 -16.24 -14.47
C ALA A 386 1.07 -15.54 -13.23
N PHE A 387 0.63 -14.29 -13.37
CA PHE A 387 0.13 -13.47 -12.27
C PHE A 387 -1.41 -13.34 -12.32
N ARG A 388 -2.08 -14.49 -12.32
CA ARG A 388 -3.56 -14.60 -12.39
C ARG A 388 -4.16 -15.40 -11.24
N TYR A 389 -3.32 -15.98 -10.39
CA TYR A 389 -3.79 -16.78 -9.27
C TYR A 389 -4.58 -15.93 -8.27
N THR A 390 -5.68 -16.49 -7.78
CA THR A 390 -6.50 -15.93 -6.71
C THR A 390 -5.95 -16.34 -5.35
N ARG A 391 -5.54 -17.60 -5.24
CA ARG A 391 -4.89 -18.15 -4.05
C ARG A 391 -3.52 -18.72 -4.40
N LEU A 392 -2.61 -18.71 -3.44
CA LEU A 392 -1.30 -19.34 -3.61
C LEU A 392 -1.46 -20.86 -3.84
N PRO A 393 -0.68 -21.46 -4.77
CA PRO A 393 -0.87 -22.86 -5.16
C PRO A 393 -0.79 -23.87 -4.01
N HIS A 394 0.06 -23.62 -3.00
CA HIS A 394 0.21 -24.51 -1.84
C HIS A 394 -0.90 -24.38 -0.80
N LEU A 395 -1.75 -23.36 -0.92
CA LEU A 395 -2.85 -23.09 0.00
C LEU A 395 -4.21 -23.50 -0.57
N GLU A 396 -4.34 -23.87 -1.85
CA GLU A 396 -5.64 -24.21 -2.48
C GLU A 396 -6.46 -25.22 -1.68
N ASP A 397 -5.80 -26.29 -1.19
CA ASP A 397 -6.45 -27.40 -0.47
C ASP A 397 -6.54 -27.19 1.06
N GLN A 398 -5.98 -26.10 1.59
CA GLN A 398 -6.02 -25.81 3.03
C GLN A 398 -7.26 -24.99 3.39
N ASN A 399 -8.04 -25.44 4.36
CA ASN A 399 -9.08 -24.63 5.00
C ASN A 399 -8.39 -23.64 5.94
N ILE A 400 -7.90 -22.53 5.40
CA ILE A 400 -7.47 -21.41 6.24
C ILE A 400 -8.75 -20.80 6.77
N SER A 401 -8.89 -20.73 8.10
CA SER A 401 -9.92 -19.90 8.69
C SER A 401 -9.66 -18.46 8.23
N ASP A 402 -10.70 -17.78 7.74
CA ASP A 402 -10.67 -16.35 7.36
C ASP A 402 -10.29 -15.40 8.53
N ASN A 403 -9.81 -15.94 9.65
CA ASN A 403 -9.29 -15.22 10.79
C ASN A 403 -7.91 -14.64 10.43
N GLY A 404 -7.96 -13.55 9.65
CA GLY A 404 -6.83 -12.74 9.20
C GLY A 404 -5.98 -12.24 10.35
N THR A 405 -4.96 -13.01 10.69
CA THR A 405 -3.94 -12.60 11.66
C THR A 405 -2.77 -11.86 11.01
N GLY A 406 -2.79 -11.65 9.69
CA GLY A 406 -1.79 -10.90 8.92
C GLY A 406 -2.15 -9.43 8.68
N THR A 407 -1.17 -8.66 8.25
CA THR A 407 -1.38 -7.30 7.72
C THR A 407 -2.24 -7.34 6.45
N ILE A 408 -2.88 -6.22 6.09
CA ILE A 408 -3.73 -6.12 4.88
C ILE A 408 -2.92 -6.55 3.64
N GLU A 409 -1.66 -6.16 3.59
CA GLU A 409 -0.71 -6.51 2.52
C GLU A 409 -0.50 -8.03 2.41
N GLU A 410 -0.36 -8.71 3.55
CA GLU A 410 -0.18 -10.17 3.60
C GLU A 410 -1.46 -10.90 3.18
N ILE A 411 -2.62 -10.44 3.65
CA ILE A 411 -3.93 -11.01 3.31
C ILE A 411 -4.19 -10.87 1.81
N ILE A 412 -3.93 -9.70 1.24
CA ILE A 412 -4.05 -9.44 -0.20
C ILE A 412 -3.13 -10.38 -0.99
N PHE A 413 -1.93 -10.64 -0.49
CA PHE A 413 -0.94 -11.45 -1.18
C PHE A 413 -1.22 -12.96 -1.10
N THR A 414 -1.80 -13.45 0.00
CA THR A 414 -2.12 -14.88 0.20
C THR A 414 -3.45 -15.27 -0.41
N HIS A 415 -4.44 -14.37 -0.42
CA HIS A 415 -5.80 -14.67 -0.85
C HIS A 415 -6.52 -13.47 -1.49
N PHE A 416 -6.51 -13.43 -2.82
CA PHE A 416 -7.51 -12.68 -3.57
C PHE A 416 -8.79 -13.51 -3.58
N ALA A 417 -9.75 -13.16 -2.74
CA ALA A 417 -11.00 -13.90 -2.55
C ALA A 417 -11.85 -14.10 -3.84
N VAL A 418 -11.54 -13.37 -4.93
CA VAL A 418 -12.30 -13.35 -6.18
C VAL A 418 -11.34 -13.27 -7.38
N GLU A 419 -11.69 -13.91 -8.49
CA GLU A 419 -11.02 -13.71 -9.79
C GLU A 419 -11.16 -12.24 -10.25
N ARG A 420 -10.07 -11.65 -10.72
CA ARG A 420 -10.03 -10.22 -11.07
C ARG A 420 -9.70 -10.03 -12.56
N PRO A 421 -10.45 -9.16 -13.25
CA PRO A 421 -10.10 -8.81 -14.61
C PRO A 421 -8.83 -7.93 -14.63
N PRO A 422 -8.03 -8.00 -15.70
CA PRO A 422 -6.88 -7.12 -15.87
C PRO A 422 -7.35 -5.66 -15.98
N MET A 423 -6.67 -4.76 -15.27
CA MET A 423 -7.02 -3.34 -15.20
C MET A 423 -6.50 -2.54 -16.38
N ILE A 424 -6.99 -2.85 -17.58
CA ILE A 424 -6.47 -2.32 -18.85
C ILE A 424 -6.50 -0.79 -18.91
N VAL A 425 -7.56 -0.15 -18.40
CA VAL A 425 -7.68 1.32 -18.44
C VAL A 425 -6.62 1.97 -17.56
N LEU A 426 -6.45 1.51 -16.32
CA LEU A 426 -5.42 2.03 -15.42
C LEU A 426 -4.01 1.68 -15.90
N GLN A 427 -3.80 0.51 -16.49
CA GLN A 427 -2.52 0.15 -17.10
C GLN A 427 -2.17 1.09 -18.28
N ASN A 428 -3.15 1.47 -19.10
CA ASN A 428 -2.96 2.45 -20.17
C ASN A 428 -2.70 3.86 -19.62
N ASP A 429 -3.35 4.26 -18.53
CA ASP A 429 -3.08 5.52 -17.84
C ASP A 429 -1.63 5.55 -17.30
N VAL A 430 -1.17 4.46 -16.67
CA VAL A 430 0.22 4.30 -16.22
C VAL A 430 1.18 4.39 -17.40
N ARG A 431 0.94 3.65 -18.49
CA ARG A 431 1.74 3.70 -19.70
C ARG A 431 1.84 5.13 -20.25
N THR A 432 0.72 5.85 -20.30
CA THR A 432 0.65 7.23 -20.80
C THR A 432 1.56 8.16 -19.98
N ILE A 433 1.55 8.04 -18.65
CA ILE A 433 2.42 8.85 -17.78
C ILE A 433 3.88 8.50 -17.96
N VAL A 434 4.21 7.20 -18.03
CA VAL A 434 5.58 6.72 -18.25
C VAL A 434 6.16 7.22 -19.57
N THR A 435 5.35 7.21 -20.65
CA THR A 435 5.78 7.70 -21.96
C THR A 435 5.95 9.22 -21.97
N ASN A 436 5.11 9.97 -21.24
CA ASN A 436 5.14 11.43 -21.21
C ASN A 436 6.24 12.00 -20.31
N ASP A 437 6.51 11.37 -19.16
CA ASP A 437 7.49 11.82 -18.16
C ASP A 437 8.53 10.72 -17.90
N LYS A 438 9.45 10.57 -18.85
CA LYS A 438 10.52 9.57 -18.78
C LYS A 438 11.48 9.79 -17.61
N GLU A 439 11.69 11.04 -17.18
CA GLU A 439 12.58 11.35 -16.06
C GLU A 439 11.98 10.86 -14.74
N MET A 440 10.70 11.11 -14.50
CA MET A 440 9.99 10.59 -13.32
C MET A 440 9.98 9.06 -13.31
N ALA A 441 9.63 8.42 -14.43
CA ALA A 441 9.63 6.96 -14.53
C ALA A 441 11.03 6.37 -14.30
N SER A 442 12.06 7.02 -14.84
CA SER A 442 13.47 6.68 -14.64
C SER A 442 13.91 6.75 -13.18
N GLN A 443 13.53 7.81 -12.46
CA GLN A 443 13.81 7.97 -11.03
C GLN A 443 13.07 6.91 -10.21
N PHE A 444 11.80 6.65 -10.55
CA PHE A 444 10.98 5.64 -9.88
C PHE A 444 11.57 4.23 -10.03
N ILE A 445 12.02 3.85 -11.23
CA ILE A 445 12.70 2.55 -11.46
C ILE A 445 14.00 2.45 -10.67
N ASN A 446 14.81 3.51 -10.66
CA ASN A 446 16.06 3.52 -9.88
C ASN A 446 15.83 3.32 -8.38
N ASN A 447 14.83 4.00 -7.83
CA ASN A 447 14.40 3.82 -6.45
C ASN A 447 13.86 2.41 -6.22
N SER A 448 13.05 1.88 -7.15
CA SER A 448 12.54 0.51 -7.10
C SER A 448 13.68 -0.52 -7.04
N LEU A 449 14.69 -0.41 -7.91
CA LEU A 449 15.85 -1.31 -7.89
C LEU A 449 16.67 -1.20 -6.61
N LYS A 450 16.83 0.02 -6.08
CA LYS A 450 17.49 0.24 -4.78
C LYS A 450 16.73 -0.44 -3.65
N TYR A 451 15.40 -0.26 -3.60
CA TYR A 451 14.57 -0.86 -2.56
C TYR A 451 14.45 -2.37 -2.71
N LEU A 452 14.44 -2.91 -3.93
CA LEU A 452 14.45 -4.35 -4.19
C LEU A 452 15.71 -5.00 -3.64
N ASN A 453 16.89 -4.40 -3.88
CA ASN A 453 18.13 -4.90 -3.34
C ASN A 453 18.12 -4.96 -1.81
N GLY A 454 17.64 -3.88 -1.17
CA GLY A 454 17.51 -3.80 0.29
C GLY A 454 16.50 -4.79 0.85
N SER A 455 15.29 -4.85 0.29
CA SER A 455 14.22 -5.74 0.77
C SER A 455 14.57 -7.21 0.62
N PHE A 456 15.21 -7.58 -0.50
CA PHE A 456 15.62 -8.95 -0.74
C PHE A 456 16.78 -9.37 0.17
N SER A 457 17.75 -8.49 0.41
CA SER A 457 18.85 -8.75 1.34
C SER A 457 18.32 -8.96 2.77
N ASP A 458 17.44 -8.08 3.24
CA ASP A 458 16.77 -8.21 4.54
C ASP A 458 15.96 -9.51 4.63
N PHE A 459 15.21 -9.84 3.57
CA PHE A 459 14.45 -11.08 3.50
C PHE A 459 15.36 -12.30 3.67
N ILE A 460 16.45 -12.41 2.93
CA ILE A 460 17.34 -13.58 3.01
C ILE A 460 18.00 -13.70 4.39
N ILE A 461 18.36 -12.59 5.03
CA ILE A 461 18.89 -12.60 6.40
C ILE A 461 17.83 -13.17 7.36
N LEU A 462 16.63 -12.59 7.38
CA LEU A 462 15.53 -13.03 8.25
C LEU A 462 15.09 -14.47 7.94
N PHE A 463 15.07 -14.85 6.67
CA PHE A 463 14.68 -16.19 6.22
C PHE A 463 15.65 -17.26 6.69
N ASN A 464 16.96 -16.95 6.72
CA ASN A 464 17.96 -17.84 7.28
C ASN A 464 17.89 -17.90 8.81
N GLU A 465 17.57 -16.80 9.50
CA GLU A 465 17.36 -16.81 10.95
C GLU A 465 16.15 -17.65 11.37
N ILE A 466 15.09 -17.67 10.55
CA ILE A 466 13.87 -18.45 10.83
C ILE A 466 14.12 -19.96 10.70
N LYS A 467 15.16 -20.38 9.96
CA LYS A 467 15.53 -21.79 9.80
C LYS A 467 15.79 -22.49 11.14
N ASP A 468 16.26 -21.74 12.13
CA ASP A 468 16.64 -22.25 13.45
C ASP A 468 15.48 -22.20 14.47
N ILE A 469 14.33 -21.61 14.10
CA ILE A 469 13.11 -21.60 14.93
C ILE A 469 12.48 -22.99 14.87
N ASN A 470 12.94 -23.87 15.77
CA ASN A 470 12.37 -25.19 15.96
C ASN A 470 11.07 -25.08 16.76
N LYS A 471 9.96 -25.59 16.20
CA LYS A 471 8.79 -25.96 17.01
C LYS A 471 9.21 -27.11 17.94
N ASN A 472 9.70 -26.79 19.14
CA ASN A 472 9.63 -27.75 20.23
C ASN A 472 8.16 -27.79 20.65
N ASP A 473 7.48 -28.91 20.38
CA ASP A 473 6.08 -29.12 20.72
C ASP A 473 5.80 -28.74 22.18
N GLY A 474 5.06 -27.65 22.38
CA GLY A 474 4.61 -27.18 23.70
C GLY A 474 5.17 -25.84 24.19
N VAL A 475 6.18 -25.24 23.55
CA VAL A 475 6.66 -23.89 23.93
C VAL A 475 6.02 -22.82 23.05
N PRO A 476 5.30 -21.83 23.62
CA PRO A 476 4.76 -20.71 22.84
C PRO A 476 5.91 -19.85 22.30
N LEU A 477 5.76 -19.39 21.05
CA LEU A 477 6.72 -18.49 20.40
C LEU A 477 6.93 -17.22 21.25
N SER A 478 8.18 -16.81 21.39
CA SER A 478 8.51 -15.53 22.02
C SER A 478 8.00 -14.35 21.16
N PRO A 479 7.72 -13.18 21.77
CA PRO A 479 7.34 -11.98 21.02
C PRO A 479 8.37 -11.56 19.97
N GLU A 480 9.66 -11.83 20.24
CA GLU A 480 10.75 -11.54 19.31
C GLU A 480 10.71 -12.44 18.07
N GLU A 481 10.52 -13.76 18.25
CA GLU A 481 10.36 -14.71 17.14
C GLU A 481 9.12 -14.38 16.30
N PHE A 482 8.00 -14.02 16.96
CA PHE A 482 6.78 -13.59 16.27
C PHE A 482 7.02 -12.35 15.42
N ASN A 483 7.75 -11.36 15.96
CA ASN A 483 8.11 -10.16 15.19
C ASN A 483 9.05 -10.49 14.03
N LYS A 484 10.02 -11.39 14.20
CA LYS A 484 10.91 -11.85 13.12
C LYS A 484 10.14 -12.52 11.98
N LEU A 485 9.21 -13.42 12.29
CA LEU A 485 8.34 -14.07 11.31
C LEU A 485 7.54 -13.04 10.50
N ARG A 486 6.90 -12.10 11.20
CA ARG A 486 6.14 -11.00 10.57
C ARG A 486 7.02 -10.12 9.69
N MET A 487 8.21 -9.73 10.16
CA MET A 487 9.13 -8.91 9.37
C MET A 487 9.62 -9.66 8.12
N CYS A 488 9.91 -10.97 8.24
CA CYS A 488 10.32 -11.80 7.11
C CYS A 488 9.23 -11.86 6.04
N SER A 489 7.98 -12.14 6.44
CA SER A 489 6.81 -12.12 5.56
C SER A 489 6.66 -10.75 4.86
N HIS A 490 6.71 -9.66 5.62
CA HIS A 490 6.62 -8.31 5.07
C HIS A 490 7.74 -8.02 4.03
N ARG A 491 8.98 -8.43 4.30
CA ARG A 491 10.11 -8.27 3.36
C ARG A 491 9.96 -9.14 2.12
N PHE A 492 9.40 -10.34 2.24
CA PHE A 492 9.07 -11.20 1.11
C PHE A 492 8.01 -10.57 0.21
N VAL A 493 6.88 -10.13 0.79
CA VAL A 493 5.78 -9.48 0.06
C VAL A 493 6.28 -8.23 -0.66
N LEU A 494 7.09 -7.39 0.01
CA LEU A 494 7.69 -6.20 -0.59
C LEU A 494 8.59 -6.55 -1.79
N THR A 495 9.43 -7.58 -1.66
CA THR A 495 10.32 -8.04 -2.74
C THR A 495 9.53 -8.48 -3.97
N VAL A 496 8.48 -9.28 -3.79
CA VAL A 496 7.65 -9.72 -4.92
C VAL A 496 6.87 -8.55 -5.53
N THR A 497 6.32 -7.66 -4.70
CA THR A 497 5.64 -6.43 -5.16
C THR A 497 6.55 -5.61 -6.06
N LEU A 498 7.79 -5.38 -5.62
CA LEU A 498 8.82 -4.67 -6.37
C LEU A 498 9.15 -5.33 -7.71
N LEU A 499 9.31 -6.66 -7.73
CA LEU A 499 9.53 -7.40 -8.98
C LEU A 499 8.36 -7.24 -9.96
N ARG A 500 7.11 -7.32 -9.46
CA ARG A 500 5.91 -7.12 -10.29
C ARG A 500 5.78 -5.70 -10.82
N VAL A 501 6.14 -4.70 -10.02
CA VAL A 501 6.15 -3.30 -10.46
C VAL A 501 7.25 -3.07 -11.51
N ILE A 502 8.45 -3.63 -11.32
CA ILE A 502 9.53 -3.55 -12.31
C ILE A 502 9.11 -4.26 -13.61
N GLU A 503 8.52 -5.45 -13.53
CA GLU A 503 7.96 -6.18 -14.67
C GLU A 503 6.98 -5.29 -15.47
N MET A 504 6.00 -4.69 -14.79
CA MET A 504 5.04 -3.77 -15.42
C MET A 504 5.73 -2.60 -16.12
N MET A 505 6.68 -1.95 -15.45
CA MET A 505 7.32 -0.74 -15.96
C MET A 505 8.19 -1.01 -17.18
N VAL A 506 8.94 -2.11 -17.16
CA VAL A 506 9.74 -2.55 -18.30
C VAL A 506 8.86 -2.98 -19.46
N ASN A 507 7.75 -3.67 -19.18
CA ASN A 507 6.80 -4.07 -20.21
C ASN A 507 6.14 -2.86 -20.90
N PHE A 508 6.00 -1.72 -20.22
CA PHE A 508 5.48 -0.49 -20.82
C PHE A 508 6.53 0.31 -21.60
N ASP A 509 7.74 0.47 -21.05
CA ASP A 509 8.84 1.12 -21.74
C ASP A 509 10.19 0.53 -21.31
N ARG A 510 10.79 -0.30 -22.18
CA ARG A 510 12.09 -0.93 -21.93
C ARG A 510 13.25 0.06 -21.91
N SER A 511 13.08 1.22 -22.56
CA SER A 511 14.13 2.26 -22.61
C SER A 511 14.50 2.77 -21.22
N LEU A 512 13.60 2.64 -20.24
CA LEU A 512 13.84 3.00 -18.84
C LEU A 512 15.05 2.30 -18.20
N ILE A 513 15.32 1.05 -18.62
CA ILE A 513 16.48 0.28 -18.15
C ILE A 513 17.64 0.38 -19.14
N MET A 514 17.35 0.44 -20.44
CA MET A 514 18.37 0.42 -21.50
C MET A 514 19.15 1.74 -21.62
N ASP A 515 18.49 2.88 -21.45
CA ASP A 515 19.10 4.19 -21.69
C ASP A 515 19.95 4.66 -20.50
N GLN A 516 19.81 4.03 -19.33
CA GLN A 516 20.53 4.42 -18.12
C GLN A 516 21.79 3.58 -17.92
N GLU A 517 22.92 4.27 -17.75
CA GLU A 517 24.22 3.63 -17.49
C GLU A 517 24.15 2.71 -16.25
N GLY A 518 24.35 1.41 -16.48
CA GLY A 518 24.46 0.40 -15.43
C GLY A 518 23.14 -0.06 -14.80
N SER A 519 21.98 0.50 -15.15
CA SER A 519 20.68 0.04 -14.64
C SER A 519 20.38 -1.39 -15.09
N LEU A 520 20.67 -1.72 -16.35
CA LEU A 520 20.55 -3.08 -16.89
C LEU A 520 21.41 -4.09 -16.10
N ASN A 521 22.69 -3.77 -15.89
CA ASN A 521 23.60 -4.61 -15.10
C ASN A 521 23.07 -4.84 -13.68
N ARG A 522 22.57 -3.78 -13.03
CA ARG A 522 22.01 -3.88 -11.67
C ARG A 522 20.79 -4.79 -11.62
N VAL A 523 19.88 -4.69 -12.59
CA VAL A 523 18.69 -5.55 -12.66
C VAL A 523 19.09 -7.01 -12.83
N PHE A 524 20.01 -7.30 -13.76
CA PHE A 524 20.50 -8.66 -13.98
C PHE A 524 21.26 -9.23 -12.80
N GLN A 525 22.10 -8.44 -12.12
CA GLN A 525 22.73 -8.84 -10.87
C GLN A 525 21.69 -9.26 -9.82
N LEU A 526 20.64 -8.45 -9.65
CA LEU A 526 19.56 -8.75 -8.70
C LEU A 526 18.79 -10.01 -9.09
N ILE A 527 18.45 -10.18 -10.36
CA ILE A 527 17.79 -11.39 -10.87
C ILE A 527 18.65 -12.63 -10.59
N CYS A 528 19.94 -12.60 -10.95
CA CYS A 528 20.86 -13.71 -10.70
C CYS A 528 21.00 -14.02 -9.21
N GLN A 529 21.12 -12.99 -8.37
CA GLN A 529 21.17 -13.16 -6.91
C GLN A 529 19.90 -13.82 -6.37
N ILE A 530 18.72 -13.40 -6.84
CA ILE A 530 17.44 -13.96 -6.45
C ILE A 530 17.36 -15.44 -6.84
N LEU A 531 17.67 -15.78 -8.10
CA LEU A 531 17.63 -17.16 -8.60
C LEU A 531 18.58 -18.08 -7.83
N ASN A 532 19.84 -17.67 -7.65
CA ASN A 532 20.85 -18.46 -6.95
C ASN A 532 20.49 -18.68 -5.47
N ARG A 533 19.96 -17.66 -4.79
CA ARG A 533 19.58 -17.75 -3.37
C ARG A 533 18.33 -18.59 -3.16
N ILE A 534 17.33 -18.50 -4.03
CA ILE A 534 16.13 -19.36 -3.94
C ILE A 534 16.52 -20.82 -4.22
N HIS A 535 17.36 -21.06 -5.23
CA HIS A 535 17.85 -22.39 -5.56
C HIS A 535 18.57 -23.04 -4.36
N THR A 536 19.54 -22.32 -3.76
CA THR A 536 20.33 -22.82 -2.61
C THR A 536 19.53 -22.99 -1.32
N SER A 537 18.50 -22.16 -1.09
CA SER A 537 17.68 -22.20 0.13
C SER A 537 16.49 -23.18 0.04
N SER A 538 16.50 -24.07 -0.95
CA SER A 538 15.38 -24.97 -1.24
C SER A 538 14.86 -25.75 -0.04
N SER A 539 15.74 -26.45 0.67
CA SER A 539 15.41 -27.21 1.88
C SER A 539 14.82 -26.35 3.01
N THR A 540 15.10 -25.05 3.05
CA THR A 540 14.59 -24.13 4.08
C THR A 540 13.14 -23.76 3.81
N PHE A 541 12.77 -23.50 2.55
CA PHE A 541 11.38 -23.30 2.15
C PHE A 541 10.51 -24.50 2.53
N GLN A 542 11.01 -25.73 2.37
CA GLN A 542 10.25 -26.92 2.75
C GLN A 542 10.01 -27.02 4.25
N LYS A 543 11.04 -26.76 5.06
CA LYS A 543 10.93 -26.81 6.51
C LYS A 543 9.86 -25.84 7.00
N ILE A 544 9.86 -24.64 6.44
CA ILE A 544 8.91 -23.57 6.74
C ILE A 544 7.48 -23.95 6.32
N LEU A 545 7.30 -24.51 5.13
CA LEU A 545 5.98 -24.97 4.66
C LEU A 545 5.44 -26.11 5.53
N LYS A 546 6.31 -27.00 6.01
CA LYS A 546 5.92 -28.10 6.91
C LYS A 546 5.67 -27.64 8.34
N SER A 547 6.33 -26.57 8.78
CA SER A 547 6.30 -26.14 10.18
C SER A 547 5.09 -25.30 10.55
N SER A 548 4.15 -24.97 9.64
CA SER A 548 2.91 -24.22 9.93
C SER A 548 3.11 -23.05 10.90
N LEU A 549 4.11 -22.20 10.61
CA LEU A 549 4.42 -21.01 11.40
C LEU A 549 3.47 -19.85 11.00
N PRO A 550 3.05 -19.00 11.95
CA PRO A 550 2.18 -17.86 11.65
C PRO A 550 2.88 -16.86 10.71
N PHE A 551 2.10 -16.14 9.89
CA PHE A 551 2.53 -15.16 8.87
C PHE A 551 3.30 -15.68 7.66
N VAL A 552 3.91 -16.87 7.74
CA VAL A 552 4.82 -17.35 6.69
C VAL A 552 4.09 -17.99 5.50
N GLU A 553 2.76 -18.04 5.54
CA GLU A 553 1.90 -18.60 4.49
C GLU A 553 2.10 -17.96 3.12
N CYS A 554 2.48 -16.67 3.09
CA CYS A 554 2.75 -15.93 1.86
C CYS A 554 4.06 -16.34 1.17
N ILE A 555 4.99 -16.95 1.92
CA ILE A 555 6.36 -17.24 1.46
C ILE A 555 6.37 -18.55 0.67
N HIS A 556 6.48 -18.43 -0.65
CA HIS A 556 6.49 -19.59 -1.54
C HIS A 556 7.38 -19.36 -2.76
N LYS A 557 8.11 -20.40 -3.21
CA LYS A 557 9.04 -20.30 -4.34
C LYS A 557 8.36 -19.84 -5.62
N PHE A 558 7.15 -20.33 -5.89
CA PHE A 558 6.37 -19.97 -7.07
C PHE A 558 6.24 -18.46 -7.24
N THR A 559 5.83 -17.72 -6.22
CA THR A 559 5.50 -16.29 -6.38
C THR A 559 6.69 -15.43 -6.75
N ILE A 560 7.83 -15.65 -6.09
CA ILE A 560 9.06 -14.90 -6.35
C ILE A 560 9.70 -15.32 -7.67
N LEU A 561 9.66 -16.61 -8.04
CA LEU A 561 10.22 -17.09 -9.31
C LEU A 561 9.39 -16.63 -10.50
N MET A 562 8.05 -16.67 -10.44
CA MET A 562 7.20 -16.17 -11.53
C MET A 562 7.37 -14.67 -11.73
N ALA A 563 7.51 -13.89 -10.65
CA ALA A 563 7.80 -12.47 -10.76
C ALA A 563 9.19 -12.21 -11.37
N THR A 564 10.20 -12.99 -10.97
CA THR A 564 11.56 -12.89 -11.52
C THR A 564 11.61 -13.25 -13.01
N MET A 565 10.92 -14.32 -13.42
CA MET A 565 10.79 -14.70 -14.82
C MET A 565 10.02 -13.66 -15.63
N GLY A 566 8.99 -13.05 -15.05
CA GLY A 566 8.24 -11.96 -15.68
C GLY A 566 9.14 -10.76 -16.02
N VAL A 567 10.00 -10.33 -15.09
CA VAL A 567 10.98 -9.27 -15.35
C VAL A 567 11.95 -9.68 -16.46
N LEU A 568 12.50 -10.90 -16.39
CA LEU A 568 13.47 -11.39 -17.37
C LEU A 568 12.89 -11.47 -18.79
N LEU A 569 11.67 -12.01 -18.92
CA LEU A 569 10.93 -12.05 -20.19
C LEU A 569 10.57 -10.66 -20.70
N SER A 570 10.25 -9.71 -19.81
CA SER A 570 9.93 -8.33 -20.19
C SER A 570 11.16 -7.59 -20.73
N ILE A 571 12.37 -7.91 -20.24
CA ILE A 571 13.63 -7.31 -20.72
C ILE A 571 14.08 -7.98 -22.02
N LEU A 572 14.16 -9.30 -22.05
CA LEU A 572 14.71 -10.08 -23.16
C LEU A 572 13.73 -10.34 -24.31
N GLY A 573 12.44 -10.00 -24.14
CA GLY A 573 11.37 -10.42 -25.05
C GLY A 573 11.57 -10.14 -26.54
N ASP A 574 12.32 -9.09 -26.92
CA ASP A 574 12.56 -8.77 -28.34
C ASP A 574 13.77 -9.54 -28.92
N GLU A 575 14.68 -10.01 -28.07
CA GLU A 575 15.83 -10.83 -28.46
C GLU A 575 15.50 -12.32 -28.50
N ILE A 576 14.46 -12.75 -27.80
CA ILE A 576 13.99 -14.13 -27.79
C ILE A 576 13.27 -14.41 -29.11
N HIS A 577 13.93 -15.12 -30.02
CA HIS A 577 13.33 -15.55 -31.27
C HIS A 577 12.60 -16.89 -31.09
N GLU A 578 11.31 -16.97 -31.40
CA GLU A 578 10.53 -18.22 -31.35
C GLU A 578 11.08 -19.28 -32.34
N ASN A 579 11.75 -18.84 -33.41
CA ASN A 579 12.29 -19.68 -34.47
C ASN A 579 13.76 -20.09 -34.26
N VAL A 580 14.19 -20.29 -33.00
CA VAL A 580 15.51 -20.88 -32.68
C VAL A 580 15.61 -22.36 -33.13
N THR A 581 14.60 -22.91 -33.81
CA THR A 581 14.61 -24.30 -34.29
C THR A 581 14.55 -24.44 -35.82
N GLU A 582 13.95 -23.51 -36.56
CA GLU A 582 13.76 -23.66 -38.03
C GLU A 582 14.93 -23.10 -38.86
N ASP A 583 15.58 -22.01 -38.42
CA ASP A 583 16.82 -21.52 -39.05
C ASP A 583 18.05 -22.42 -38.74
N PHE A 584 17.87 -23.43 -37.87
CA PHE A 584 18.94 -24.24 -37.30
C PHE A 584 19.27 -25.51 -38.08
N THR A 585 18.48 -25.87 -39.10
CA THR A 585 18.71 -27.11 -39.88
C THR A 585 18.78 -26.92 -41.39
N SER A 586 18.47 -25.74 -41.93
CA SER A 586 18.40 -25.59 -43.39
C SER A 586 18.84 -24.23 -43.94
N ASN A 587 20.01 -23.72 -43.52
CA ASN A 587 20.94 -23.05 -44.43
C ASN A 587 22.26 -22.68 -43.73
N GLY A 588 23.36 -23.28 -44.20
CA GLY A 588 24.72 -22.94 -43.81
C GLY A 588 25.19 -21.57 -44.33
N SER A 589 24.54 -20.48 -43.91
CA SER A 589 24.98 -19.12 -44.22
C SER A 589 24.90 -18.19 -43.00
N ASN A 590 25.99 -18.14 -42.24
CA ASN A 590 26.60 -16.95 -41.63
C ASN A 590 25.78 -15.63 -41.62
N LYS A 591 24.72 -15.50 -40.80
CA LYS A 591 24.11 -14.20 -40.49
C LYS A 591 23.50 -14.04 -39.09
N ILE A 592 24.06 -14.68 -38.05
CA ILE A 592 23.97 -14.16 -36.68
C ILE A 592 25.39 -14.14 -36.10
N SER A 593 26.11 -13.05 -36.39
CA SER A 593 27.55 -12.92 -36.12
C SER A 593 27.90 -12.42 -34.71
N SER A 594 26.92 -11.98 -33.91
CA SER A 594 27.13 -11.41 -32.58
C SER A 594 26.07 -11.94 -31.61
N ILE A 595 26.46 -12.09 -30.34
CA ILE A 595 25.52 -12.30 -29.24
C ILE A 595 24.69 -11.01 -29.13
N PRO A 596 23.34 -11.09 -29.00
CA PRO A 596 22.50 -9.91 -28.77
C PRO A 596 22.99 -9.13 -27.55
N ASP A 597 23.00 -7.80 -27.65
CA ASP A 597 23.68 -6.95 -26.66
C ASP A 597 23.12 -7.14 -25.25
N ILE A 598 21.80 -7.32 -25.09
CA ILE A 598 21.18 -7.48 -23.76
C ILE A 598 21.47 -8.88 -23.21
N THR A 599 21.35 -9.91 -24.05
CA THR A 599 21.71 -11.29 -23.73
C THR A 599 23.18 -11.42 -23.35
N ASP A 600 24.09 -10.74 -24.04
CA ASP A 600 25.53 -10.74 -23.75
C ASP A 600 25.82 -10.15 -22.37
N VAL A 601 25.16 -9.03 -22.03
CA VAL A 601 25.26 -8.41 -20.71
C VAL A 601 24.78 -9.36 -19.60
N PHE A 602 23.69 -10.09 -19.82
CA PHE A 602 23.15 -11.03 -18.83
C PHE A 602 24.07 -12.24 -18.62
N ILE A 603 24.52 -12.88 -19.71
CA ILE A 603 25.37 -14.08 -19.66
C ILE A 603 26.77 -13.74 -19.14
N SER A 604 27.24 -12.52 -19.37
CA SER A 604 28.53 -12.03 -18.86
C SER A 604 28.53 -11.73 -17.36
N ASP A 605 27.38 -11.73 -16.68
CA ASP A 605 27.32 -11.48 -15.24
C ASP A 605 27.99 -12.64 -14.46
N PRO A 606 28.88 -12.35 -13.49
CA PRO A 606 29.58 -13.40 -12.75
C PRO A 606 28.65 -14.27 -11.89
N ASN A 607 27.47 -13.78 -11.53
CA ASN A 607 26.48 -14.54 -10.78
C ASN A 607 25.53 -15.34 -11.69
N PHE A 608 25.61 -15.18 -13.01
CA PHE A 608 24.77 -15.94 -13.92
C PHE A 608 25.19 -17.41 -13.94
N ASN A 609 24.21 -18.29 -13.68
CA ASN A 609 24.39 -19.73 -13.82
C ASN A 609 23.11 -20.34 -14.40
N LEU A 610 23.24 -21.04 -15.53
CA LEU A 610 22.12 -21.71 -16.18
C LEU A 610 21.48 -22.76 -15.28
N SER A 611 22.26 -23.40 -14.38
CA SER A 611 21.71 -24.41 -13.46
C SER A 611 20.68 -23.84 -12.48
N SER A 612 20.72 -22.55 -12.22
CA SER A 612 19.72 -21.86 -11.40
C SER A 612 18.37 -21.71 -12.12
N LEU A 613 18.28 -22.05 -13.41
CA LEU A 613 17.04 -22.18 -14.16
C LEU A 613 16.62 -23.64 -14.38
N ASP A 614 17.53 -24.60 -14.19
CA ASP A 614 17.27 -26.03 -14.40
C ASP A 614 16.14 -26.53 -13.50
N PHE A 615 16.17 -26.21 -12.20
CA PHE A 615 15.13 -26.65 -11.25
C PHE A 615 13.74 -26.05 -11.53
N ILE A 616 13.68 -24.97 -12.33
CA ILE A 616 12.42 -24.33 -12.72
C ILE A 616 11.75 -25.14 -13.84
N ILE A 617 12.54 -25.72 -14.75
CA ILE A 617 12.09 -26.27 -16.05
C ILE A 617 12.17 -27.79 -16.10
N LEU A 618 13.25 -28.37 -15.58
CA LEU A 618 13.51 -29.81 -15.62
C LEU A 618 12.85 -30.50 -14.40
N PRO A 619 12.22 -31.66 -14.59
CA PRO A 619 11.83 -32.51 -13.47
C PRO A 619 13.10 -33.06 -12.78
N GLU A 620 13.29 -32.74 -11.50
CA GLU A 620 14.42 -33.26 -10.71
C GLU A 620 14.29 -34.79 -10.47
N SER A 621 15.43 -35.47 -10.44
CA SER A 621 15.55 -36.92 -10.22
C SER A 621 15.30 -37.31 -8.76
N GLU A 622 14.27 -38.13 -8.54
CA GLU A 622 13.86 -39.00 -7.41
C GLU A 622 14.21 -38.71 -5.93
N ASN A 623 15.17 -37.87 -5.53
CA ASN A 623 15.61 -37.82 -4.11
C ASN A 623 15.70 -36.45 -3.41
N GLU A 624 15.57 -35.29 -4.06
CA GLU A 624 15.35 -34.00 -3.37
C GLU A 624 14.38 -33.11 -4.18
N GLU A 625 13.26 -32.72 -3.55
CA GLU A 625 12.20 -31.78 -4.00
C GLU A 625 11.22 -32.05 -5.17
N LYS A 626 10.03 -31.43 -5.06
CA LYS A 626 8.84 -31.47 -5.95
C LYS A 626 8.48 -30.05 -6.47
N PHE A 627 9.45 -29.16 -6.71
CA PHE A 627 9.15 -27.87 -7.34
C PHE A 627 9.53 -27.96 -8.82
N ALA A 628 8.55 -28.22 -9.68
CA ALA A 628 8.70 -28.14 -11.13
C ALA A 628 7.50 -27.38 -11.68
N LEU A 629 7.67 -26.46 -12.63
CA LEU A 629 6.54 -25.70 -13.18
C LEU A 629 5.42 -26.59 -13.72
N ASN A 630 5.77 -27.79 -14.20
CA ASN A 630 4.84 -28.81 -14.66
C ASN A 630 3.88 -29.33 -13.56
N SER A 631 4.16 -29.14 -12.28
CA SER A 631 3.22 -29.48 -11.20
C SER A 631 2.18 -28.37 -10.95
N TYR A 632 2.35 -27.19 -11.56
CA TYR A 632 1.47 -26.03 -11.40
C TYR A 632 0.63 -25.69 -12.64
N LYS A 633 0.29 -26.70 -13.47
CA LYS A 633 -0.49 -26.52 -14.72
C LYS A 633 -1.82 -25.78 -14.57
N LYS A 634 -2.40 -25.75 -13.36
CA LYS A 634 -3.63 -24.95 -13.09
C LYS A 634 -3.38 -23.44 -13.14
N HIS A 635 -2.17 -22.99 -12.85
CA HIS A 635 -1.82 -21.56 -12.76
C HIS A 635 -1.02 -21.03 -13.96
N LEU A 636 -0.61 -21.93 -14.85
CA LEU A 636 0.25 -21.65 -16.00
C LEU A 636 -0.45 -22.06 -17.28
N THR A 637 -0.48 -21.15 -18.26
CA THR A 637 -0.94 -21.48 -19.62
C THR A 637 0.16 -22.22 -20.39
N GLU A 638 -0.23 -22.99 -21.42
CA GLU A 638 0.73 -23.66 -22.31
C GLU A 638 1.65 -22.64 -23.00
N GLU A 639 1.14 -21.46 -23.36
CA GLU A 639 1.94 -20.36 -23.91
C GLU A 639 3.01 -19.86 -22.94
N GLU A 640 2.70 -19.72 -21.65
CA GLU A 640 3.67 -19.27 -20.64
C GLU A 640 4.75 -20.32 -20.37
N LEU A 641 4.38 -21.60 -20.35
CA LEU A 641 5.35 -22.69 -20.25
C LEU A 641 6.28 -22.70 -21.48
N ASN A 642 5.73 -22.50 -22.68
CA ASN A 642 6.51 -22.39 -23.90
C ASN A 642 7.46 -21.19 -23.86
N LYS A 643 7.02 -20.01 -23.39
CA LYS A 643 7.89 -18.82 -23.24
C LYS A 643 9.11 -19.10 -22.37
N ILE A 644 8.94 -19.79 -21.25
CA ILE A 644 10.08 -20.19 -20.39
C ILE A 644 10.99 -21.18 -21.10
N ALA A 645 10.41 -22.18 -21.79
CA ALA A 645 11.19 -23.18 -22.52
C ALA A 645 12.04 -22.53 -23.63
N VAL A 646 11.46 -21.60 -24.39
CA VAL A 646 12.17 -20.85 -25.44
C VAL A 646 13.25 -19.95 -24.83
N LEU A 647 12.96 -19.25 -23.72
CA LEU A 647 13.95 -18.45 -22.98
C LEU A 647 15.15 -19.31 -22.55
N TYR A 648 14.90 -20.50 -22.01
CA TYR A 648 15.97 -21.40 -21.59
C TYR A 648 16.82 -21.88 -22.77
N GLN A 649 16.19 -22.29 -23.88
CA GLN A 649 16.90 -22.70 -25.09
C GLN A 649 17.76 -21.55 -25.66
N HIS A 650 17.23 -20.33 -25.67
CA HIS A 650 17.95 -19.13 -26.07
C HIS A 650 19.21 -18.92 -25.22
N LEU A 651 19.07 -18.94 -23.88
CA LEU A 651 20.18 -18.75 -22.96
C LEU A 651 21.21 -19.89 -23.03
N ASP A 652 20.80 -21.15 -23.11
CA ASP A 652 21.70 -22.30 -23.25
C ASP A 652 22.53 -22.20 -24.54
N TRP A 653 21.89 -21.82 -25.65
CA TRP A 653 22.57 -21.66 -26.94
C TRP A 653 23.65 -20.58 -26.90
N TYR A 654 23.28 -19.37 -26.45
CA TYR A 654 24.22 -18.25 -26.36
C TYR A 654 25.30 -18.48 -25.30
N MET A 655 25.02 -19.19 -24.20
CA MET A 655 26.03 -19.54 -23.21
C MET A 655 27.08 -20.51 -23.78
N LYS A 656 26.65 -21.54 -24.53
CA LYS A 656 27.58 -22.46 -25.22
C LYS A 656 28.46 -21.71 -26.21
N ARG A 657 27.88 -20.76 -26.94
CA ARG A 657 28.59 -19.92 -27.91
C ARG A 657 29.54 -18.93 -27.24
N HIS A 658 29.12 -18.27 -26.16
CA HIS A 658 29.95 -17.38 -25.36
C HIS A 658 31.19 -18.11 -24.82
N LYS A 659 31.03 -19.32 -24.27
CA LYS A 659 32.14 -20.19 -23.85
C LYS A 659 33.09 -20.54 -25.01
N SER A 660 32.53 -20.86 -26.19
CA SER A 660 33.33 -21.17 -27.39
C SER A 660 34.08 -19.96 -27.97
N MET A 661 33.54 -18.75 -27.80
CA MET A 661 34.20 -17.50 -28.19
C MET A 661 35.30 -17.13 -27.19
N ALA A 662 35.06 -17.31 -25.90
CA ALA A 662 36.05 -17.09 -24.85
C ALA A 662 37.25 -18.05 -24.96
N SER A 663 37.03 -19.32 -25.33
CA SER A 663 38.11 -20.29 -25.54
C SER A 663 38.97 -20.05 -26.78
N SER A 664 38.63 -19.07 -27.63
CA SER A 664 39.41 -18.65 -28.79
C SER A 664 40.36 -17.47 -28.51
N ILE A 665 40.38 -16.97 -27.26
CA ILE A 665 41.24 -15.89 -26.82
C ILE A 665 42.49 -16.51 -26.18
N ASN A 666 43.67 -16.33 -26.80
CA ASN A 666 44.94 -16.70 -26.17
C ASN A 666 45.06 -15.97 -24.83
N GLU A 667 45.36 -16.70 -23.75
CA GLU A 667 45.55 -16.14 -22.40
C GLU A 667 46.64 -15.04 -22.38
N ASP A 668 47.60 -15.14 -23.30
CA ASP A 668 48.68 -14.16 -23.49
C ASP A 668 48.20 -12.79 -24.02
N ASP A 669 47.01 -12.72 -24.64
CA ASP A 669 46.44 -11.48 -25.19
C ASP A 669 45.48 -10.77 -24.23
N LEU A 670 45.20 -11.35 -23.06
CA LEU A 670 44.29 -10.80 -22.07
C LEU A 670 44.95 -9.69 -21.23
N CYS A 671 44.13 -8.73 -20.82
CA CYS A 671 44.57 -7.68 -19.92
C CYS A 671 44.82 -8.25 -18.53
N VAL A 672 46.07 -8.19 -18.09
CA VAL A 672 46.55 -8.67 -16.78
C VAL A 672 45.88 -7.94 -15.60
N ILE A 673 45.20 -6.81 -15.84
CA ILE A 673 44.50 -6.05 -14.79
C ILE A 673 43.12 -6.64 -14.49
N CYS A 674 42.35 -6.99 -15.52
CA CYS A 674 40.98 -7.49 -15.37
C CYS A 674 40.79 -8.96 -15.73
N TYR A 675 41.79 -9.59 -16.36
CA TYR A 675 41.76 -10.97 -16.88
C TYR A 675 40.55 -11.30 -17.77
N SER A 676 39.88 -10.28 -18.29
CA SER A 676 38.55 -10.41 -18.91
C SER A 676 38.52 -9.89 -20.35
N LYS A 677 39.25 -8.82 -20.67
CA LYS A 677 39.27 -8.21 -22.00
C LYS A 677 40.66 -8.24 -22.61
N LYS A 678 40.75 -8.32 -23.94
CA LYS A 678 42.03 -8.25 -24.67
C LYS A 678 42.73 -6.91 -24.46
N ASN A 679 44.06 -6.94 -24.49
CA ASN A 679 44.90 -5.75 -24.52
C ASN A 679 44.57 -4.93 -25.78
N SER A 680 44.06 -3.71 -25.58
CA SER A 680 43.57 -2.83 -26.64
C SER A 680 44.26 -1.47 -26.65
N VAL A 681 44.93 -1.10 -25.56
CA VAL A 681 45.60 0.18 -25.41
C VAL A 681 46.99 0.05 -24.81
N MET A 682 47.88 0.93 -25.25
CA MET A 682 49.27 1.03 -24.86
C MET A 682 49.52 2.35 -24.13
N LEU A 683 50.17 2.27 -22.96
CA LEU A 683 50.49 3.42 -22.11
C LEU A 683 51.91 3.94 -22.43
N LYS A 684 52.03 5.15 -22.98
CA LYS A 684 53.33 5.78 -23.25
C LYS A 684 53.79 6.67 -22.08
N PRO A 685 55.10 6.71 -21.77
CA PRO A 685 56.24 6.20 -22.57
C PRO A 685 56.66 4.74 -22.28
N CYS A 686 56.05 4.07 -21.32
CA CYS A 686 56.51 2.74 -20.86
C CYS A 686 56.05 1.54 -21.72
N GLU A 687 55.19 1.77 -22.70
CA GLU A 687 54.65 0.79 -23.67
C GLU A 687 53.91 -0.42 -23.08
N HIS A 688 53.60 -0.40 -21.78
CA HIS A 688 52.74 -1.42 -21.16
C HIS A 688 51.33 -1.40 -21.74
N GLN A 689 50.76 -2.59 -21.93
CA GLN A 689 49.44 -2.76 -22.54
C GLN A 689 48.39 -3.16 -21.51
N CYS A 690 47.17 -2.69 -21.71
CA CYS A 690 45.99 -3.08 -20.93
C CYS A 690 44.71 -2.94 -21.77
N CYS A 691 43.55 -3.29 -21.21
CA CYS A 691 42.28 -3.05 -21.89
C CYS A 691 41.81 -1.60 -21.68
N LYS A 692 41.06 -1.07 -22.65
CA LYS A 692 40.57 0.32 -22.64
C LYS A 692 39.80 0.68 -21.37
N LEU A 693 38.92 -0.20 -20.90
CA LEU A 693 38.15 0.04 -19.67
C LEU A 693 39.01 0.19 -18.42
N CYS A 694 40.05 -0.64 -18.28
CA CYS A 694 40.98 -0.51 -17.15
C CYS A 694 41.76 0.80 -17.22
N ALA A 695 42.25 1.17 -18.41
CA ALA A 695 42.97 2.42 -18.62
C ALA A 695 42.11 3.65 -18.29
N ASP A 696 40.89 3.70 -18.83
CA ASP A 696 39.95 4.80 -18.63
C ASP A 696 39.56 4.95 -17.15
N HIS A 697 39.21 3.83 -16.49
CA HIS A 697 38.84 3.86 -15.08
C HIS A 697 40.00 4.28 -14.17
N HIS A 698 41.23 3.86 -14.49
CA HIS A 698 42.40 4.21 -13.69
C HIS A 698 42.82 5.67 -13.83
N ILE A 699 42.70 6.27 -15.01
CA ILE A 699 43.04 7.68 -15.22
C ILE A 699 42.17 8.63 -14.42
N LEU A 700 40.92 8.25 -14.12
CA LEU A 700 40.04 9.01 -13.25
C LEU A 700 40.66 9.21 -11.85
N TYR A 701 41.50 8.27 -11.40
CA TYR A 701 42.10 8.29 -10.07
C TYR A 701 43.60 8.56 -10.07
N SER A 702 44.32 8.16 -11.12
CA SER A 702 45.78 8.16 -11.14
C SER A 702 46.37 8.20 -12.54
N LYS A 703 47.33 9.11 -12.77
CA LYS A 703 48.04 9.28 -14.07
C LYS A 703 49.38 8.54 -14.12
N VAL A 704 49.54 7.45 -13.37
CA VAL A 704 50.74 6.61 -13.41
C VAL A 704 50.42 5.19 -13.89
N CYS A 705 51.36 4.57 -14.61
CA CYS A 705 51.21 3.23 -15.15
C CYS A 705 51.02 2.17 -14.06
N PHE A 706 50.12 1.20 -14.28
CA PHE A 706 49.86 0.09 -13.37
C PHE A 706 51.10 -0.74 -13.03
N TYR A 707 51.98 -0.92 -14.02
CA TYR A 707 53.07 -1.89 -13.96
C TYR A 707 54.34 -1.26 -13.39
N CYS A 708 54.83 -0.20 -14.02
CA CYS A 708 56.11 0.42 -13.68
C CYS A 708 55.96 1.73 -12.89
N LYS A 709 54.73 2.19 -12.62
CA LYS A 709 54.42 3.45 -11.94
C LYS A 709 54.99 4.72 -12.60
N THR A 710 55.46 4.61 -13.84
CA THR A 710 55.88 5.76 -14.65
C THR A 710 54.66 6.60 -15.03
N ARG A 711 54.80 7.93 -15.06
CA ARG A 711 53.72 8.83 -15.48
C ARG A 711 53.26 8.51 -16.91
N ILE A 712 51.94 8.41 -17.10
CA ILE A 712 51.32 8.20 -18.41
C ILE A 712 51.23 9.57 -19.11
N GLU A 713 51.91 9.70 -20.24
CA GLU A 713 51.88 10.91 -21.08
C GLU A 713 50.80 10.78 -22.16
N GLN A 714 50.65 9.59 -22.76
CA GLN A 714 49.69 9.33 -23.82
C GLN A 714 49.13 7.92 -23.73
N ILE A 715 47.86 7.76 -24.15
CA ILE A 715 47.27 6.45 -24.44
C ILE A 715 47.09 6.32 -25.94
N VAL A 716 47.57 5.20 -26.46
CA VAL A 716 47.53 4.87 -27.88
C VAL A 716 46.78 3.55 -28.07
N ASP A 717 45.92 3.48 -29.07
CA ASP A 717 45.27 2.23 -29.48
C ASP A 717 46.32 1.25 -30.06
N CYS A 718 46.33 0.00 -29.59
CA CYS A 718 47.29 -1.01 -30.04
C CYS A 718 47.15 -1.39 -31.52
N ASN A 719 45.94 -1.28 -32.10
CA ASN A 719 45.65 -1.74 -33.46
C ASN A 719 45.80 -0.63 -34.50
N THR A 720 45.39 0.60 -34.15
CA THR A 720 45.37 1.73 -35.08
C THR A 720 46.52 2.71 -34.87
N LEU A 721 47.27 2.57 -33.78
CA LEU A 721 48.29 3.52 -33.31
C LEU A 721 47.78 4.96 -33.17
N ALA A 722 46.45 5.14 -33.13
CA ALA A 722 45.80 6.42 -32.93
C ALA A 722 45.94 6.84 -31.46
N VAL A 723 46.25 8.12 -31.24
CA VAL A 723 46.28 8.69 -29.89
C VAL A 723 44.84 8.86 -29.43
N LEU A 724 44.45 8.10 -28.40
CA LEU A 724 43.11 8.16 -27.81
C LEU A 724 43.02 9.28 -26.78
N SER A 725 44.10 9.49 -26.02
CA SER A 725 44.19 10.54 -24.99
C SER A 725 45.63 11.04 -24.90
N ASP A 726 45.83 12.37 -24.96
CA ASP A 726 47.13 13.03 -24.77
C ASP A 726 47.10 13.91 -23.53
N PHE A 727 47.97 13.63 -22.58
CA PHE A 727 48.04 14.32 -21.28
C PHE A 727 49.22 15.30 -21.18
N GLY A 728 50.06 15.39 -22.22
CA GLY A 728 51.17 16.33 -22.31
C GLY A 728 52.21 16.26 -21.17
N LYS A 729 53.20 17.16 -21.21
CA LYS A 729 54.28 17.29 -20.21
C LYS A 729 54.02 18.36 -19.15
N GLU A 730 52.76 18.68 -18.81
CA GLU A 730 52.51 19.69 -17.78
C GLU A 730 52.79 19.13 -16.38
N LEU A 731 53.59 19.82 -15.56
CA LEU A 731 53.80 19.43 -14.17
C LEU A 731 52.47 19.48 -13.40
N PRO A 732 52.26 18.60 -12.40
CA PRO A 732 51.05 18.64 -11.58
C PRO A 732 50.91 20.03 -10.91
N PRO A 733 49.69 20.59 -10.78
CA PRO A 733 49.47 21.67 -9.83
C PRO A 733 49.82 21.15 -8.44
N LEU A 734 50.62 21.94 -7.71
CA LEU A 734 51.03 21.68 -6.33
C LEU A 734 49.84 21.45 -5.39
#